data_AF-A0AAW0BU12-F1
#
_entry.id   AF-A0AAW0BU12-F1
#
_cell.length_a   1.000
_cell.length_b   1.000
_cell.length_c   1.000
_cell.angle_alpha   90.00
_cell.angle_beta   90.00
_cell.angle_gamma   90.00
#
_symmetry.space_group_name_H-M   'P 1'
#
loop_
_entity.id
_entity.type
_entity.pdbx_description
1 polymer ?
#
loop_
_entity_poly.entity_id
_entity_poly.type
_entity_poly.pdbx_seq_one_letter_code
_entity_poly.pdbx_strand_id
1 'polypeptide(L)'
;MIQADEKYFFVGNGTKIKMVCTKCNDRYKRQATVARETYQRAIPALQPTANKNTDANVQLGRSLFTPAAPALSSGSSLGRTSQEAPPALMLPPPVPKVSRYPTAASNHSGMRPNPKVISEMVIASHKKDTHKFYQNKVVPISSTAHHGPAINLYASSSSGVHPLARLPATGYSRDHKFYEEQKSVYQRAAYAKGGDVLPVRLTLGHGVLGKPGVFIELSELSDLKPQFDAHATIPEIRREAMKYAITRLQAHGVQISEYQDFVYEWNTDNFSLRDITINGTKQYGSGVDLDTEEVAKQYGLSRPYLLNVHGKIVTKGKNGDTKWEPNKKTGCVLRVSIRGADWEQFVDAVEQYREEQEQSSTAMARTMSKQLSNNFVSSSAQEVSILTSGKRARSDSLAKTPPRNAIRLPPMWKSPQQHVVEEGLAQGGRMENKPVVPNDVPFAIQGLFAIIPQLDIQVILSNKSLQRLDLSNHIVGPAMLMVNFGSGESELGIGAFKTAHKGRLSLLGEFDKERFPGIDYLLDRKGEVCVKQFYTHKQNGQGHQVKVRLEKDLEYNKIQMEANVHYWSASLINMGYSYAAACQADATWPVPFSDIPQLRYVAAGVFLVLKEGSNELKRLNGAQVSRSFLIEEVIPGDDFVKYVHNSCATPEIGPEDSDFPKAEFLLAMQHVQYEKLYRTVYVSDFQGSGNLLTDAQVMTSPALVEENTSMFGDGNVDVAFKNFPRQHVCNPWCRWFGFNDFVFDDLYSETPRDSCFRKPKV
;
A
#
# COMPACT_ATOMS: atom_id res chain seq x y z
N MET A 1 -6.66 -14.12 -35.83
CA MET A 1 -7.91 -13.34 -35.99
C MET A 1 -8.88 -14.12 -36.87
N ILE A 2 -10.14 -14.29 -36.45
CA ILE A 2 -11.30 -14.48 -37.33
C ILE A 2 -12.45 -13.73 -36.64
N GLN A 3 -13.01 -12.70 -37.28
CA GLN A 3 -14.21 -12.03 -36.78
C GLN A 3 -15.45 -12.89 -37.03
N ALA A 4 -16.42 -12.83 -36.11
CA ALA A 4 -17.72 -13.45 -36.25
C ALA A 4 -18.80 -12.36 -36.18
N ASP A 5 -19.35 -11.98 -37.34
CA ASP A 5 -20.40 -10.96 -37.44
C ASP A 5 -21.72 -11.47 -36.82
N GLU A 6 -22.05 -11.02 -35.60
CA GLU A 6 -23.40 -11.23 -35.04
C GLU A 6 -24.41 -10.26 -35.69
N LYS A 7 -25.19 -10.76 -36.66
CA LYS A 7 -26.30 -10.00 -37.24
C LYS A 7 -27.60 -10.23 -36.46
N TYR A 8 -28.13 -9.15 -35.92
CA TYR A 8 -29.43 -9.09 -35.25
C TYR A 8 -30.49 -8.54 -36.19
N PHE A 9 -31.68 -9.16 -36.20
CA PHE A 9 -32.86 -8.65 -36.91
C PHE A 9 -33.93 -8.24 -35.90
N PHE A 10 -34.64 -7.15 -36.20
CA PHE A 10 -35.79 -6.70 -35.43
C PHE A 10 -37.07 -7.21 -36.09
N VAL A 11 -37.90 -7.90 -35.32
CA VAL A 11 -39.32 -8.12 -35.63
C VAL A 11 -40.13 -7.15 -34.75
N GLY A 12 -41.30 -6.73 -35.23
CA GLY A 12 -42.17 -5.80 -34.49
C GLY A 12 -42.45 -6.25 -33.05
N ASN A 13 -42.66 -5.27 -32.16
CA ASN A 13 -42.84 -5.45 -30.71
C ASN A 13 -41.59 -5.90 -29.92
N GLY A 14 -40.39 -5.53 -30.38
CA GLY A 14 -39.21 -5.36 -29.52
C GLY A 14 -38.49 -6.63 -29.03
N THR A 15 -39.02 -7.81 -29.32
CA THR A 15 -38.42 -9.10 -28.90
C THR A 15 -37.21 -9.46 -29.75
N LYS A 16 -36.02 -9.54 -29.14
CA LYS A 16 -34.80 -10.03 -29.80
C LYS A 16 -34.75 -11.56 -29.78
N ILE A 17 -34.70 -12.18 -30.96
CA ILE A 17 -34.49 -13.63 -31.10
C ILE A 17 -33.04 -13.89 -31.53
N LYS A 18 -32.30 -14.69 -30.75
CA LYS A 18 -30.93 -15.12 -31.10
C LYS A 18 -30.95 -16.54 -31.67
N MET A 19 -30.66 -16.69 -32.96
CA MET A 19 -30.37 -18.01 -33.54
C MET A 19 -28.89 -18.34 -33.43
N VAL A 20 -28.57 -19.55 -32.98
CA VAL A 20 -27.20 -20.09 -32.95
C VAL A 20 -27.04 -21.10 -34.08
N CYS A 21 -26.03 -20.94 -34.92
CA CYS A 21 -25.73 -21.90 -35.98
C CYS A 21 -25.28 -23.25 -35.38
N THR A 22 -26.14 -24.27 -35.47
CA THR A 22 -25.88 -25.62 -34.93
C THR A 22 -24.60 -26.24 -35.50
N LYS A 23 -24.33 -26.05 -36.79
CA LYS A 23 -23.09 -26.51 -37.46
C LYS A 23 -21.81 -25.91 -36.86
N CYS A 24 -21.86 -24.69 -36.33
CA CYS A 24 -20.72 -24.08 -35.64
C CYS A 24 -20.50 -24.70 -34.25
N ASN A 25 -21.58 -24.93 -33.49
CA ASN A 25 -21.54 -25.59 -32.19
C ASN A 25 -20.95 -27.01 -32.29
N ASP A 26 -21.39 -27.80 -33.28
CA ASP A 26 -20.88 -29.17 -33.48
C ASP A 26 -19.43 -29.21 -33.99
N ARG A 27 -18.94 -28.16 -34.68
CA ARG A 27 -17.52 -28.02 -35.03
C ARG A 27 -16.68 -27.75 -33.77
N TYR A 28 -17.16 -26.85 -32.91
CA TYR A 28 -16.51 -26.52 -31.63
C TYR A 28 -16.43 -27.73 -30.69
N LYS A 29 -17.52 -28.50 -30.56
CA LYS A 29 -17.53 -29.77 -29.79
C LYS A 29 -16.51 -30.78 -30.30
N ARG A 30 -16.39 -30.98 -31.62
CA ARG A 30 -15.39 -31.89 -32.20
C ARG A 30 -13.96 -31.43 -31.90
N GLN A 31 -13.68 -30.13 -31.96
CA GLN A 31 -12.37 -29.58 -31.61
C GLN A 31 -12.05 -29.77 -30.11
N ALA A 32 -13.04 -29.61 -29.23
CA ALA A 32 -12.88 -29.89 -27.80
C ALA A 32 -12.62 -31.39 -27.51
N THR A 33 -13.31 -32.31 -28.22
CA THR A 33 -13.03 -33.75 -28.10
C THR A 33 -11.61 -34.10 -28.57
N VAL A 34 -11.19 -33.59 -29.73
CA VAL A 34 -9.82 -33.83 -30.25
C VAL A 34 -8.77 -33.30 -29.28
N ALA A 35 -8.94 -32.09 -28.73
CA ALA A 35 -8.02 -31.55 -27.71
C ALA A 35 -7.94 -32.44 -26.46
N ARG A 36 -9.08 -32.97 -25.99
CA ARG A 36 -9.15 -33.88 -24.83
C ARG A 36 -8.46 -35.21 -25.10
N GLU A 37 -8.68 -35.81 -26.28
CA GLU A 37 -7.99 -37.04 -26.68
C GLU A 37 -6.48 -36.83 -26.85
N THR A 38 -6.05 -35.71 -27.42
CA THR A 38 -4.63 -35.34 -27.52
C THR A 38 -3.99 -35.22 -26.13
N TYR A 39 -4.67 -34.56 -25.19
CA TYR A 39 -4.21 -34.43 -23.81
C TYR A 39 -4.10 -35.79 -23.09
N GLN A 40 -5.07 -36.69 -23.29
CA GLN A 40 -5.05 -38.03 -22.69
C GLN A 40 -4.00 -38.96 -23.31
N ARG A 41 -3.55 -38.72 -24.55
CA ARG A 41 -2.43 -39.45 -25.18
C ARG A 41 -1.04 -38.89 -24.81
N ALA A 42 -0.98 -37.73 -24.16
CA ALA A 42 0.27 -37.06 -23.80
C ALA A 42 0.89 -37.53 -22.47
N ILE A 43 0.40 -38.63 -21.86
CA ILE A 43 0.86 -39.14 -20.57
C ILE A 43 1.48 -40.54 -20.73
N PRO A 44 2.82 -40.66 -20.73
CA PRO A 44 3.53 -41.92 -20.52
C PRO A 44 4.08 -42.02 -19.09
N ALA A 45 3.59 -43.01 -18.35
CA ALA A 45 4.23 -43.72 -17.23
C ALA A 45 5.35 -43.03 -16.41
N LEU A 46 5.00 -42.63 -15.18
CA LEU A 46 5.90 -42.76 -14.02
C LEU A 46 5.21 -43.65 -12.97
N GLN A 47 5.67 -44.91 -12.89
CA GLN A 47 5.46 -45.79 -11.74
C GLN A 47 6.80 -46.46 -11.40
N PRO A 48 7.22 -46.51 -10.13
CA PRO A 48 8.45 -47.18 -9.74
C PRO A 48 8.26 -48.70 -9.70
N THR A 49 9.03 -49.44 -10.48
CA THR A 49 9.14 -50.90 -10.36
C THR A 49 10.04 -51.28 -9.17
N ALA A 50 9.65 -52.29 -8.40
CA ALA A 50 10.41 -52.75 -7.25
C ALA A 50 11.65 -53.56 -7.65
N ASN A 51 12.78 -53.32 -6.97
CA ASN A 51 14.02 -54.06 -7.17
C ASN A 51 13.90 -55.54 -6.76
N LYS A 52 14.38 -56.44 -7.64
CA LYS A 52 14.93 -57.76 -7.28
C LYS A 52 16.14 -58.07 -8.17
N ASN A 53 17.12 -58.77 -7.60
CA ASN A 53 18.43 -59.04 -8.19
C ASN A 53 18.36 -59.96 -9.42
N THR A 54 19.28 -59.78 -10.38
CA THR A 54 20.32 -60.79 -10.74
C THR A 54 21.42 -60.17 -11.61
N ASP A 55 22.54 -60.89 -11.75
CA ASP A 55 23.79 -60.47 -12.39
C ASP A 55 23.81 -60.49 -13.94
N ALA A 56 24.83 -59.84 -14.52
CA ALA A 56 25.69 -60.32 -15.64
C ALA A 56 25.99 -59.31 -16.79
N ASN A 57 27.26 -58.87 -16.83
CA ASN A 57 28.17 -58.82 -18.00
C ASN A 57 27.77 -58.24 -19.40
N VAL A 58 28.59 -57.24 -19.81
CA VAL A 58 29.41 -57.20 -21.06
C VAL A 58 28.89 -56.51 -22.35
N GLN A 59 29.85 -55.80 -23.00
CA GLN A 59 29.98 -55.33 -24.40
C GLN A 59 29.28 -54.04 -24.91
N LEU A 60 30.10 -52.97 -24.98
CA LEU A 60 30.51 -52.23 -26.19
C LEU A 60 29.59 -52.22 -27.44
N GLY A 61 29.22 -51.01 -27.88
CA GLY A 61 28.77 -50.72 -29.25
C GLY A 61 29.03 -49.26 -29.67
N ARG A 62 29.70 -49.06 -30.82
CA ARG A 62 29.86 -47.75 -31.49
C ARG A 62 28.85 -47.62 -32.64
N SER A 63 28.56 -46.38 -33.09
CA SER A 63 28.84 -45.91 -34.47
C SER A 63 27.78 -44.95 -35.07
N LEU A 64 28.24 -43.78 -35.58
CA LEU A 64 27.66 -42.91 -36.65
C LEU A 64 26.20 -42.39 -36.47
N PHE A 65 25.85 -41.16 -36.87
CA PHE A 65 25.94 -40.58 -38.22
C PHE A 65 26.02 -39.03 -38.23
N THR A 66 26.54 -38.49 -39.34
CA THR A 66 26.37 -37.08 -39.81
C THR A 66 25.40 -37.04 -41.00
N PRO A 67 24.76 -35.90 -41.33
CA PRO A 67 25.29 -35.12 -42.46
C PRO A 67 25.02 -33.59 -42.51
N ALA A 68 25.90 -32.90 -43.25
CA ALA A 68 25.68 -31.78 -44.19
C ALA A 68 24.89 -30.49 -43.84
N ALA A 69 25.40 -29.37 -44.38
CA ALA A 69 24.71 -28.10 -44.62
C ALA A 69 24.56 -27.83 -46.13
N PRO A 70 23.88 -26.76 -46.55
CA PRO A 70 24.38 -26.03 -47.73
C PRO A 70 24.27 -24.49 -47.71
N ALA A 71 25.33 -23.86 -48.24
CA ALA A 71 25.40 -22.72 -49.17
C ALA A 71 24.70 -21.35 -48.92
N LEU A 72 25.45 -20.31 -49.30
CA LEU A 72 25.10 -18.89 -49.38
C LEU A 72 24.26 -18.53 -50.62
N SER A 73 23.61 -17.36 -50.61
CA SER A 73 23.37 -16.53 -51.80
C SER A 73 23.42 -15.01 -51.45
N SER A 74 23.34 -14.13 -52.45
CA SER A 74 23.86 -12.75 -52.38
C SER A 74 22.87 -11.64 -52.78
N GLY A 75 23.14 -10.43 -52.27
CA GLY A 75 22.56 -9.15 -52.72
C GLY A 75 22.31 -8.18 -51.57
N SER A 76 22.28 -6.86 -51.75
CA SER A 76 22.81 -5.97 -52.80
C SER A 76 22.70 -4.53 -52.29
N SER A 77 23.60 -3.62 -52.68
CA SER A 77 23.71 -2.28 -52.06
C SER A 77 23.04 -1.16 -52.85
N LEU A 78 22.28 -0.29 -52.18
CA LEU A 78 21.92 1.12 -52.50
C LEU A 78 21.00 1.63 -51.36
N GLY A 79 21.07 2.86 -50.84
CA GLY A 79 21.99 3.97 -51.06
C GLY A 79 21.52 5.24 -50.31
N ARG A 80 22.13 6.39 -50.61
CA ARG A 80 21.84 7.77 -50.17
C ARG A 80 22.21 8.22 -48.74
N THR A 81 22.85 9.38 -48.74
CA THR A 81 23.28 10.25 -47.65
C THR A 81 22.22 11.26 -47.24
N SER A 82 22.30 11.77 -46.02
CA SER A 82 22.27 13.23 -45.74
C SER A 82 22.92 13.50 -44.38
N GLN A 83 23.55 14.66 -44.24
CA GLN A 83 24.01 15.23 -42.97
C GLN A 83 23.20 16.49 -42.71
N GLU A 84 22.94 16.84 -41.46
CA GLU A 84 23.04 18.22 -40.99
C GLU A 84 23.16 18.31 -39.47
N ALA A 85 23.48 19.49 -38.96
CA ALA A 85 23.89 19.74 -37.57
C ALA A 85 22.92 20.71 -36.84
N PRO A 86 22.96 20.82 -35.49
CA PRO A 86 21.90 21.44 -34.70
C PRO A 86 22.21 22.93 -34.35
N PRO A 87 21.59 23.58 -33.34
CA PRO A 87 20.49 24.50 -33.59
C PRO A 87 20.77 25.96 -33.16
N ALA A 88 19.89 26.89 -33.55
CA ALA A 88 19.95 28.30 -33.15
C ALA A 88 18.96 28.65 -32.03
N LEU A 89 19.41 29.45 -31.06
CA LEU A 89 18.60 29.96 -29.94
C LEU A 89 17.70 31.13 -30.38
N MET A 90 16.49 31.23 -29.82
CA MET A 90 15.68 32.46 -29.82
C MET A 90 15.16 32.80 -28.42
N LEU A 91 15.08 34.12 -28.14
CA LEU A 91 14.64 34.69 -26.87
C LEU A 91 13.15 35.08 -26.90
N PRO A 92 12.46 35.13 -25.74
CA PRO A 92 11.05 35.54 -25.68
C PRO A 92 10.85 37.06 -25.83
N PRO A 93 9.71 37.52 -26.38
CA PRO A 93 9.38 38.94 -26.55
C PRO A 93 8.87 39.62 -25.26
N PRO A 94 8.89 40.97 -25.18
CA PRO A 94 8.63 41.72 -23.94
C PRO A 94 7.15 42.04 -23.65
N VAL A 95 6.85 42.28 -22.37
CA VAL A 95 5.53 42.64 -21.84
C VAL A 95 5.12 44.09 -22.18
N PRO A 96 3.90 44.36 -22.68
CA PRO A 96 3.42 45.73 -22.92
C PRO A 96 3.12 46.52 -21.63
N LYS A 97 3.45 47.82 -21.63
CA LYS A 97 3.08 48.76 -20.55
C LYS A 97 1.69 49.36 -20.83
N VAL A 98 0.78 49.30 -19.86
CA VAL A 98 -0.56 49.91 -19.96
C VAL A 98 -0.48 51.42 -19.65
N SER A 99 -1.18 52.24 -20.45
CA SER A 99 -1.17 53.71 -20.34
C SER A 99 -2.12 54.25 -19.27
N ARG A 100 -1.82 55.46 -18.79
CA ARG A 100 -2.76 56.34 -18.06
C ARG A 100 -3.78 56.96 -19.04
N TYR A 101 -4.96 57.34 -18.53
CA TYR A 101 -5.70 58.61 -18.74
C TYR A 101 -7.05 58.55 -17.96
N PRO A 102 -7.89 59.60 -17.90
CA PRO A 102 -7.80 60.67 -16.90
C PRO A 102 -8.97 60.70 -15.90
N THR A 103 -8.91 61.57 -14.89
CA THR A 103 -9.99 61.79 -13.89
C THR A 103 -10.58 63.20 -13.98
N ALA A 104 -11.90 63.30 -14.10
CA ALA A 104 -12.72 64.47 -13.79
C ALA A 104 -14.22 64.07 -13.74
N ALA A 105 -15.12 64.77 -13.07
CA ALA A 105 -15.04 65.55 -11.81
C ALA A 105 -16.47 65.89 -11.36
N SER A 106 -16.85 65.63 -10.10
CA SER A 106 -17.96 66.32 -9.42
C SER A 106 -17.88 66.11 -7.91
N ASN A 107 -18.42 67.06 -7.13
CA ASN A 107 -18.18 67.17 -5.70
C ASN A 107 -19.35 66.66 -4.86
N HIS A 108 -19.05 65.95 -3.76
CA HIS A 108 -19.79 66.11 -2.51
C HIS A 108 -18.85 65.90 -1.31
N SER A 109 -18.84 66.87 -0.40
CA SER A 109 -17.94 66.93 0.75
C SER A 109 -18.48 66.12 1.94
N GLY A 110 -17.87 64.97 2.20
CA GLY A 110 -17.96 64.25 3.46
C GLY A 110 -16.62 63.56 3.72
N MET A 111 -16.11 63.62 4.95
CA MET A 111 -14.79 63.06 5.28
C MET A 111 -14.78 61.55 5.06
N ARG A 112 -14.20 61.11 3.93
CA ARG A 112 -13.97 59.69 3.68
C ARG A 112 -12.80 59.22 4.56
N PRO A 113 -12.95 58.15 5.36
CA PRO A 113 -11.84 57.59 6.13
C PRO A 113 -10.70 57.19 5.17
N ASN A 114 -9.46 57.43 5.61
CA ASN A 114 -8.27 57.31 4.78
C ASN A 114 -8.16 55.89 4.17
N PRO A 115 -8.20 55.72 2.83
CA PRO A 115 -8.14 54.41 2.19
C PRO A 115 -6.92 53.58 2.56
N LYS A 116 -5.79 54.24 2.87
CA LYS A 116 -4.58 53.56 3.34
C LYS A 116 -4.78 52.95 4.73
N VAL A 117 -5.42 53.67 5.66
CA VAL A 117 -5.75 53.15 7.00
C VAL A 117 -6.76 52.01 6.91
N ILE A 118 -7.76 52.09 6.01
CA ILE A 118 -8.70 51.00 5.78
C ILE A 118 -7.96 49.76 5.23
N SER A 119 -7.07 49.94 4.26
CA SER A 119 -6.24 48.85 3.71
C SER A 119 -5.34 48.23 4.77
N GLU A 120 -4.67 49.04 5.60
CA GLU A 120 -3.83 48.59 6.70
C GLU A 120 -4.64 47.84 7.79
N MET A 121 -5.86 48.29 8.11
CA MET A 121 -6.78 47.59 9.02
C MET A 121 -7.27 46.26 8.46
N VAL A 122 -7.61 46.18 7.17
CA VAL A 122 -8.00 44.92 6.50
C VAL A 122 -6.82 43.94 6.50
N ILE A 123 -5.63 44.40 6.12
CA ILE A 123 -4.40 43.58 6.14
C ILE A 123 -4.07 43.10 7.57
N ALA A 124 -4.25 43.94 8.59
CA ALA A 124 -4.07 43.56 9.99
C ALA A 124 -5.12 42.54 10.48
N SER A 125 -6.36 42.60 9.97
CA SER A 125 -7.43 41.67 10.37
C SER A 125 -7.15 40.21 9.99
N HIS A 126 -6.34 39.97 8.96
CA HIS A 126 -5.91 38.63 8.54
C HIS A 126 -4.79 38.01 9.40
N LYS A 127 -4.29 38.71 10.44
CA LYS A 127 -3.28 38.18 11.37
C LYS A 127 -3.85 38.01 12.78
N LYS A 128 -3.94 36.74 13.20
CA LYS A 128 -4.67 36.23 14.38
C LYS A 128 -4.32 36.93 15.70
N ASP A 129 -3.06 37.26 15.91
CA ASP A 129 -2.56 37.79 17.18
C ASP A 129 -2.81 39.30 17.33
N THR A 130 -2.73 40.05 16.24
CA THR A 130 -3.06 41.48 16.19
C THR A 130 -4.52 41.76 16.58
N HIS A 131 -5.46 40.89 16.18
CA HIS A 131 -6.86 41.00 16.56
C HIS A 131 -7.06 40.98 18.09
N LYS A 132 -6.29 40.15 18.79
CA LYS A 132 -6.35 40.01 20.25
C LYS A 132 -5.78 41.23 20.98
N PHE A 133 -4.80 41.91 20.39
CA PHE A 133 -4.18 43.12 20.95
C PHE A 133 -5.16 44.31 21.00
N TYR A 134 -5.96 44.52 19.95
CA TYR A 134 -6.87 45.67 19.86
C TYR A 134 -8.15 45.53 20.71
N GLN A 135 -8.63 44.31 20.98
CA GLN A 135 -9.76 44.10 21.89
C GLN A 135 -9.49 44.60 23.33
N ASN A 136 -8.23 44.54 23.78
CA ASN A 136 -7.85 44.82 25.17
C ASN A 136 -7.56 46.30 25.50
N LYS A 137 -7.85 47.25 24.59
CA LYS A 137 -7.48 48.67 24.76
C LYS A 137 -8.61 49.71 24.59
N VAL A 138 -9.86 49.30 24.52
CA VAL A 138 -10.99 50.24 24.47
C VAL A 138 -11.36 50.74 25.87
N VAL A 139 -10.89 51.94 26.22
CA VAL A 139 -11.22 52.64 27.47
C VAL A 139 -12.53 53.44 27.29
N PRO A 140 -13.47 53.42 28.25
CA PRO A 140 -14.71 54.20 28.15
C PRO A 140 -14.45 55.70 28.32
N ILE A 141 -14.96 56.51 27.38
CA ILE A 141 -14.97 57.97 27.48
C ILE A 141 -16.24 58.42 28.22
N SER A 142 -16.08 59.32 29.18
CA SER A 142 -17.16 59.80 30.05
C SER A 142 -18.14 60.76 29.35
N SER A 143 -19.41 60.75 29.76
CA SER A 143 -20.50 61.51 29.13
C SER A 143 -20.77 62.87 29.79
N THR A 144 -20.73 63.95 29.01
CA THR A 144 -21.29 65.26 29.37
C THR A 144 -21.85 66.02 28.16
N ALA A 145 -22.93 66.77 28.40
CA ALA A 145 -23.45 67.91 27.63
C ALA A 145 -24.21 67.72 26.27
N HIS A 146 -25.54 67.63 26.41
CA HIS A 146 -26.57 68.47 25.77
C HIS A 146 -26.92 68.44 24.25
N HIS A 147 -28.23 68.26 24.02
CA HIS A 147 -29.10 68.74 22.94
C HIS A 147 -28.88 68.28 21.48
N GLY A 148 -29.49 67.13 21.16
CA GLY A 148 -29.97 66.75 19.83
C GLY A 148 -31.18 65.79 19.96
N PRO A 149 -32.03 65.62 18.93
CA PRO A 149 -33.18 64.70 19.00
C PRO A 149 -32.72 63.24 19.10
N ALA A 150 -33.32 62.48 20.01
CA ALA A 150 -32.83 61.15 20.40
C ALA A 150 -33.14 60.07 19.37
N ILE A 151 -32.16 59.75 18.51
CA ILE A 151 -32.14 58.48 17.77
C ILE A 151 -31.48 57.42 18.66
N ASN A 152 -32.29 56.58 19.31
CA ASN A 152 -31.80 55.50 20.17
C ASN A 152 -31.11 54.39 19.33
N LEU A 153 -29.78 54.50 19.18
CA LEU A 153 -28.93 53.52 18.49
C LEU A 153 -28.21 52.52 19.42
N TYR A 154 -28.54 52.53 20.71
CA TYR A 154 -27.90 51.67 21.72
C TYR A 154 -28.90 50.75 22.42
N ALA A 155 -28.77 49.45 22.16
CA ALA A 155 -29.24 48.38 23.02
C ALA A 155 -28.05 47.70 23.69
N SER A 156 -28.24 47.28 24.94
CA SER A 156 -27.29 46.69 25.89
C SER A 156 -26.01 46.02 25.35
N SER A 157 -24.87 46.29 26.00
CA SER A 157 -23.59 45.61 25.81
C SER A 157 -23.54 44.15 26.32
N SER A 158 -24.70 43.49 26.48
CA SER A 158 -24.83 42.15 27.07
C SER A 158 -25.13 41.04 26.05
N SER A 159 -25.34 41.36 24.77
CA SER A 159 -25.57 40.37 23.71
C SER A 159 -24.29 40.13 22.90
N GLY A 160 -23.65 38.97 23.07
CA GLY A 160 -22.43 38.55 22.36
C GLY A 160 -22.61 38.23 20.87
N VAL A 161 -23.55 38.88 20.19
CA VAL A 161 -23.93 38.61 18.79
C VAL A 161 -22.91 39.22 17.85
N HIS A 162 -22.40 38.41 16.91
CA HIS A 162 -21.43 38.84 15.91
C HIS A 162 -21.95 40.05 15.10
N PRO A 163 -21.13 41.08 14.80
CA PRO A 163 -21.62 42.32 14.16
C PRO A 163 -22.34 42.11 12.82
N LEU A 164 -22.01 41.04 12.09
CA LEU A 164 -22.63 40.66 10.81
C LEU A 164 -23.96 39.89 10.97
N ALA A 165 -24.33 39.47 12.19
CA ALA A 165 -25.57 38.76 12.50
C ALA A 165 -26.66 39.68 13.07
N ARG A 166 -26.49 41.00 12.96
CA ARG A 166 -27.54 41.98 13.28
C ARG A 166 -28.68 41.85 12.26
N LEU A 167 -29.93 41.95 12.72
CA LEU A 167 -31.08 42.04 11.83
C LEU A 167 -30.90 43.23 10.86
N PRO A 168 -31.33 43.11 9.58
CA PRO A 168 -31.24 44.21 8.64
C PRO A 168 -32.00 45.43 9.17
N ALA A 169 -31.47 46.62 8.91
CA ALA A 169 -32.08 47.87 9.38
C ALA A 169 -33.56 47.94 8.98
N THR A 170 -34.43 48.22 9.95
CA THR A 170 -35.88 48.19 9.81
C THR A 170 -36.34 49.21 8.77
N GLY A 171 -36.56 48.73 7.54
CA GLY A 171 -36.80 49.56 6.34
C GLY A 171 -36.50 48.82 5.03
N TYR A 172 -35.63 47.79 5.06
CA TYR A 172 -35.36 46.93 3.90
C TYR A 172 -36.42 45.80 3.77
N SER A 173 -37.64 46.16 3.38
CA SER A 173 -38.64 45.19 2.91
C SER A 173 -38.26 44.62 1.54
N ARG A 174 -38.98 43.58 1.06
CA ARG A 174 -38.77 43.01 -0.29
C ARG A 174 -38.94 44.04 -1.41
N ASP A 175 -39.73 45.07 -1.16
CA ASP A 175 -40.11 46.13 -2.08
C ASP A 175 -39.04 47.24 -2.18
N HIS A 176 -38.06 47.23 -1.27
CA HIS A 176 -36.98 48.20 -1.28
C HIS A 176 -36.01 47.94 -2.44
N LYS A 177 -35.73 48.95 -3.28
CA LYS A 177 -34.96 48.80 -4.53
C LYS A 177 -33.54 48.20 -4.38
N PHE A 178 -32.95 48.27 -3.18
CA PHE A 178 -31.64 47.69 -2.85
C PHE A 178 -31.74 46.38 -2.04
N TYR A 179 -32.93 45.79 -1.90
CA TYR A 179 -33.16 44.59 -1.08
C TYR A 179 -32.32 43.40 -1.54
N GLU A 180 -32.38 43.04 -2.83
CA GLU A 180 -31.60 41.92 -3.38
C GLU A 180 -30.08 42.17 -3.36
N GLU A 181 -29.64 43.43 -3.51
CA GLU A 181 -28.22 43.80 -3.40
C GLU A 181 -27.72 43.66 -1.95
N GLN A 182 -28.43 44.22 -0.96
CA GLN A 182 -28.04 44.05 0.44
C GLN A 182 -28.16 42.60 0.91
N LYS A 183 -29.22 41.89 0.52
CA LYS A 183 -29.38 40.45 0.75
C LYS A 183 -28.18 39.67 0.20
N SER A 184 -27.73 39.97 -1.02
CA SER A 184 -26.50 39.42 -1.60
C SER A 184 -25.23 39.79 -0.81
N VAL A 185 -25.12 41.00 -0.25
CA VAL A 185 -23.99 41.40 0.61
C VAL A 185 -24.01 40.63 1.94
N TYR A 186 -25.14 40.61 2.66
CA TYR A 186 -25.27 39.89 3.93
C TYR A 186 -25.10 38.37 3.76
N GLN A 187 -25.61 37.79 2.68
CA GLN A 187 -25.40 36.36 2.38
C GLN A 187 -23.92 36.07 2.07
N ARG A 188 -23.23 36.89 1.26
CA ARG A 188 -21.77 36.76 1.06
C ARG A 188 -20.96 36.94 2.34
N ALA A 189 -21.44 37.74 3.29
CA ALA A 189 -20.81 37.92 4.59
C ALA A 189 -21.08 36.75 5.56
N ALA A 190 -22.27 36.14 5.50
CA ALA A 190 -22.66 34.98 6.30
C ALA A 190 -22.07 33.65 5.80
N TYR A 191 -21.78 33.56 4.50
CA TYR A 191 -21.14 32.42 3.84
C TYR A 191 -19.69 32.74 3.40
N ALA A 192 -19.03 33.66 4.10
CA ALA A 192 -17.59 33.84 3.99
C ALA A 192 -16.87 32.62 4.59
N LYS A 193 -15.67 32.31 4.09
CA LYS A 193 -14.89 31.10 4.45
C LYS A 193 -14.62 30.99 5.96
N GLY A 194 -15.47 30.26 6.67
CA GLY A 194 -15.49 30.18 8.13
C GLY A 194 -14.51 29.18 8.74
N GLY A 195 -13.83 28.37 7.92
CA GLY A 195 -13.04 27.23 8.38
C GLY A 195 -13.87 25.97 8.71
N ASP A 196 -15.16 25.98 8.37
CA ASP A 196 -16.00 24.78 8.40
C ASP A 196 -15.56 23.82 7.29
N VAL A 197 -14.90 22.72 7.66
CA VAL A 197 -14.43 21.70 6.71
C VAL A 197 -15.34 20.47 6.67
N LEU A 198 -15.61 20.00 5.46
CA LEU A 198 -16.31 18.76 5.17
C LEU A 198 -15.30 17.72 4.65
N PRO A 199 -15.11 16.58 5.32
CA PRO A 199 -14.43 15.44 4.70
C PRO A 199 -15.32 14.85 3.61
N VAL A 200 -14.82 14.85 2.38
CA VAL A 200 -15.50 14.31 1.19
C VAL A 200 -14.78 13.05 0.75
N ARG A 201 -15.49 11.97 0.44
CA ARG A 201 -14.93 10.86 -0.36
C ARG A 201 -14.98 11.29 -1.82
N LEU A 202 -13.86 11.25 -2.51
CA LEU A 202 -13.76 11.62 -3.92
C LEU A 202 -13.43 10.37 -4.73
N THR A 203 -14.40 9.88 -5.49
CA THR A 203 -14.23 8.73 -6.38
C THR A 203 -13.91 9.16 -7.80
N LEU A 204 -13.09 8.35 -8.50
CA LEU A 204 -12.74 8.56 -9.90
C LEU A 204 -13.35 7.44 -10.75
N GLY A 205 -13.43 7.67 -12.06
CA GLY A 205 -13.78 6.64 -13.02
C GLY A 205 -14.14 7.18 -14.38
N HIS A 206 -14.38 6.28 -15.33
CA HIS A 206 -14.63 6.63 -16.72
C HIS A 206 -15.92 6.01 -17.25
N GLY A 207 -16.54 6.71 -18.21
CA GLY A 207 -17.59 6.11 -19.05
C GLY A 207 -17.00 5.06 -19.99
N VAL A 208 -17.79 4.05 -20.38
CA VAL A 208 -17.36 3.05 -21.38
C VAL A 208 -17.83 3.49 -22.77
N LEU A 209 -16.91 3.56 -23.75
CA LEU A 209 -17.28 3.98 -25.11
C LEU A 209 -18.33 3.03 -25.71
N GLY A 210 -19.26 3.61 -26.47
CA GLY A 210 -20.40 2.88 -27.05
C GLY A 210 -21.45 2.38 -26.05
N LYS A 211 -21.30 2.60 -24.73
CA LYS A 211 -22.23 2.14 -23.69
C LYS A 211 -22.69 3.28 -22.78
N PRO A 212 -23.63 4.15 -23.23
CA PRO A 212 -24.15 5.27 -22.44
C PRO A 212 -24.65 4.82 -21.06
N GLY A 213 -24.26 5.55 -20.02
CA GLY A 213 -24.63 5.25 -18.63
C GLY A 213 -23.84 4.12 -17.96
N VAL A 214 -22.98 3.39 -18.68
CA VAL A 214 -22.04 2.44 -18.07
C VAL A 214 -20.79 3.19 -17.63
N PHE A 215 -20.46 3.06 -16.34
CA PHE A 215 -19.35 3.71 -15.67
C PHE A 215 -18.50 2.67 -14.95
N ILE A 216 -17.17 2.76 -15.09
CA ILE A 216 -16.20 1.95 -14.35
C ILE A 216 -15.57 2.85 -13.29
N GLU A 217 -15.73 2.49 -12.01
CA GLU A 217 -15.13 3.22 -10.88
C GLU A 217 -13.68 2.79 -10.71
N LEU A 218 -12.76 3.75 -10.79
CA LEU A 218 -11.33 3.57 -10.55
C LEU A 218 -11.10 3.61 -9.04
N SER A 219 -11.29 2.44 -8.43
CA SER A 219 -11.42 2.25 -6.98
C SER A 219 -10.14 2.58 -6.21
N GLU A 220 -9.01 2.25 -6.82
CA GLU A 220 -7.62 2.47 -6.45
C GLU A 220 -7.21 3.95 -6.54
N LEU A 221 -7.87 4.76 -7.37
CA LEU A 221 -7.64 6.21 -7.44
C LEU A 221 -8.57 7.02 -6.52
N SER A 222 -9.50 6.35 -5.85
CA SER A 222 -10.55 6.97 -5.04
C SER A 222 -10.11 7.13 -3.57
N ASP A 223 -10.15 8.36 -3.04
CA ASP A 223 -9.80 8.66 -1.64
C ASP A 223 -11.03 8.99 -0.80
N LEU A 224 -10.95 8.67 0.49
CA LEU A 224 -12.00 8.80 1.47
C LEU A 224 -12.14 10.20 2.05
N LYS A 225 -11.08 11.04 2.10
CA LYS A 225 -11.09 12.27 2.97
C LYS A 225 -10.31 13.54 2.51
N PRO A 226 -10.24 13.97 1.24
CA PRO A 226 -9.96 15.39 0.96
C PRO A 226 -10.93 16.30 1.74
N GLN A 227 -10.39 17.35 2.38
CA GLN A 227 -11.16 18.31 3.17
C GLN A 227 -11.55 19.51 2.30
N PHE A 228 -12.83 19.65 2.02
CA PHE A 228 -13.38 20.80 1.30
C PHE A 228 -13.90 21.84 2.31
N ASP A 229 -13.69 23.13 2.02
CA ASP A 229 -14.41 24.21 2.71
C ASP A 229 -15.91 24.08 2.40
N ALA A 230 -16.74 23.95 3.43
CA ALA A 230 -18.18 23.79 3.25
C ALA A 230 -18.82 25.01 2.57
N HIS A 231 -18.21 26.19 2.70
CA HIS A 231 -18.64 27.45 2.08
C HIS A 231 -18.14 27.61 0.63
N ALA A 232 -17.37 26.66 0.10
CA ALA A 232 -16.87 26.71 -1.28
C ALA A 232 -17.99 26.75 -2.31
N THR A 233 -17.80 27.58 -3.35
CA THR A 233 -18.68 27.60 -4.52
C THR A 233 -18.46 26.37 -5.39
N ILE A 234 -19.46 25.99 -6.20
CA ILE A 234 -19.35 24.86 -7.14
C ILE A 234 -18.10 24.94 -8.04
N PRO A 235 -17.73 26.09 -8.65
CA PRO A 235 -16.49 26.19 -9.42
C PRO A 235 -15.21 25.98 -8.61
N GLU A 236 -15.20 26.31 -7.31
CA GLU A 236 -14.06 25.99 -6.43
C GLU A 236 -14.02 24.50 -6.08
N ILE A 237 -15.17 23.89 -5.77
CA ILE A 237 -15.29 22.45 -5.53
C ILE A 237 -14.82 21.68 -6.77
N ARG A 238 -15.28 22.08 -7.97
CA ARG A 238 -14.81 21.54 -9.25
C ARG A 238 -13.30 21.69 -9.40
N ARG A 239 -12.73 22.89 -9.21
CA ARG A 239 -11.29 23.12 -9.37
C ARG A 239 -10.45 22.22 -8.46
N GLU A 240 -10.76 22.14 -7.17
CA GLU A 240 -9.96 21.29 -6.26
C GLU A 240 -10.18 19.79 -6.53
N ALA A 241 -11.39 19.36 -6.89
CA ALA A 241 -11.68 17.98 -7.28
C ALA A 241 -10.96 17.57 -8.57
N MET A 242 -10.91 18.43 -9.59
CA MET A 242 -10.20 18.17 -10.84
C MET A 242 -8.68 18.19 -10.64
N LYS A 243 -8.14 19.13 -9.87
CA LYS A 243 -6.73 19.15 -9.49
C LYS A 243 -6.31 17.85 -8.79
N TYR A 244 -7.12 17.38 -7.84
CA TYR A 244 -6.91 16.10 -7.18
C TYR A 244 -6.96 14.93 -8.19
N ALA A 245 -7.98 14.89 -9.04
CA ALA A 245 -8.17 13.82 -10.01
C ALA A 245 -7.00 13.73 -11.02
N ILE A 246 -6.55 14.85 -11.59
CA ILE A 246 -5.35 14.90 -12.44
C ILE A 246 -4.13 14.35 -11.69
N THR A 247 -3.93 14.75 -10.43
CA THR A 247 -2.78 14.29 -9.64
C THR A 247 -2.77 12.77 -9.48
N ARG A 248 -3.94 12.15 -9.23
CA ARG A 248 -4.08 10.69 -9.18
C ARG A 248 -3.90 10.02 -10.53
N LEU A 249 -4.52 10.54 -11.59
CA LEU A 249 -4.43 9.98 -12.94
C LEU A 249 -3.00 10.06 -13.50
N GLN A 250 -2.25 11.11 -13.16
CA GLN A 250 -0.85 11.26 -13.53
C GLN A 250 0.06 10.27 -12.77
N ALA A 251 -0.17 10.05 -11.48
CA ALA A 251 0.51 8.99 -10.73
C ALA A 251 0.19 7.59 -11.28
N HIS A 252 -1.07 7.36 -11.68
CA HIS A 252 -1.51 6.13 -12.31
C HIS A 252 -0.89 5.91 -13.71
N GLY A 253 -0.71 6.97 -14.50
CA GLY A 253 0.00 6.92 -15.78
C GLY A 253 1.46 6.49 -15.62
N VAL A 254 2.16 7.03 -14.62
CA VAL A 254 3.51 6.57 -14.24
C VAL A 254 3.50 5.11 -13.78
N GLN A 255 2.51 4.70 -12.98
CA GLN A 255 2.37 3.32 -12.50
C GLN A 255 2.12 2.32 -13.64
N ILE A 256 1.24 2.63 -14.60
CA ILE A 256 0.94 1.73 -15.72
C ILE A 256 2.05 1.76 -16.76
N SER A 257 2.64 2.92 -17.09
CA SER A 257 3.72 2.99 -18.08
C SER A 257 4.99 2.26 -17.64
N GLU A 258 5.25 2.20 -16.32
CA GLU A 258 6.51 1.76 -15.66
C GLU A 258 7.64 2.80 -15.74
N TYR A 259 7.37 4.02 -16.23
CA TYR A 259 8.36 5.08 -16.41
C TYR A 259 8.00 6.36 -15.64
N GLN A 260 8.96 6.89 -14.86
CA GLN A 260 8.73 8.02 -13.94
C GLN A 260 8.49 9.36 -14.64
N ASP A 261 8.88 9.49 -15.92
CA ASP A 261 8.79 10.68 -16.75
C ASP A 261 7.59 10.67 -17.72
N PHE A 262 6.71 9.66 -17.66
CA PHE A 262 5.44 9.67 -18.38
C PHE A 262 4.56 10.86 -17.93
N VAL A 263 4.09 11.69 -18.87
CA VAL A 263 3.19 12.82 -18.62
C VAL A 263 2.02 12.81 -19.60
N TYR A 264 0.80 13.08 -19.12
CA TYR A 264 -0.40 13.15 -19.96
C TYR A 264 -1.27 14.38 -19.63
N GLU A 265 -1.52 15.22 -20.65
CA GLU A 265 -2.30 16.45 -20.49
C GLU A 265 -3.82 16.19 -20.57
N TRP A 266 -4.42 15.99 -19.40
CA TRP A 266 -5.87 15.76 -19.26
C TRP A 266 -6.70 17.02 -19.58
N ASN A 267 -7.60 16.92 -20.57
CA ASN A 267 -8.62 17.94 -20.82
C ASN A 267 -9.74 17.91 -19.75
N THR A 268 -9.64 18.79 -18.74
CA THR A 268 -10.61 18.87 -17.64
C THR A 268 -12.02 19.28 -18.05
N ASP A 269 -12.20 19.94 -19.21
CA ASP A 269 -13.54 20.36 -19.65
C ASP A 269 -14.38 19.18 -20.16
N ASN A 270 -13.74 18.04 -20.42
CA ASN A 270 -14.42 16.80 -20.70
C ASN A 270 -14.90 16.07 -19.44
N PHE A 271 -14.32 16.36 -18.27
CA PHE A 271 -14.65 15.70 -17.00
C PHE A 271 -15.94 16.29 -16.39
N SER A 272 -16.78 15.43 -15.81
CA SER A 272 -17.97 15.86 -15.05
C SER A 272 -17.89 15.53 -13.56
N LEU A 273 -18.37 16.43 -12.70
CA LEU A 273 -18.38 16.29 -11.24
C LEU A 273 -19.81 16.03 -10.74
N ARG A 274 -20.01 14.93 -10.03
CA ARG A 274 -21.32 14.50 -9.54
C ARG A 274 -21.31 14.22 -8.05
N ASP A 275 -22.30 14.70 -7.31
CA ASP A 275 -22.57 14.21 -5.95
C ASP A 275 -23.36 12.89 -6.03
N ILE A 276 -22.74 11.80 -5.61
CA ILE A 276 -23.31 10.44 -5.60
C ILE A 276 -23.68 9.97 -4.18
N THR A 277 -23.78 10.90 -3.22
CA THR A 277 -24.11 10.60 -1.82
C THR A 277 -25.46 9.87 -1.71
N ILE A 278 -25.46 8.70 -1.06
CA ILE A 278 -26.62 7.81 -1.02
C ILE A 278 -27.69 8.35 -0.05
N ASN A 279 -28.71 9.03 -0.60
CA ASN A 279 -29.87 9.55 0.14
C ASN A 279 -30.87 8.47 0.62
N GLY A 280 -30.37 7.34 1.12
CA GLY A 280 -31.14 6.27 1.77
C GLY A 280 -32.04 5.40 0.88
N THR A 281 -32.48 5.90 -0.28
CA THR A 281 -33.53 5.30 -1.13
C THR A 281 -33.03 4.39 -2.25
N LYS A 282 -32.05 3.53 -1.93
CA LYS A 282 -31.74 2.25 -2.62
C LYS A 282 -31.52 2.17 -4.15
N GLN A 283 -31.47 3.27 -4.89
CA GLN A 283 -30.94 3.27 -6.26
C GLN A 283 -29.66 4.11 -6.35
N TYR A 284 -28.61 3.54 -6.96
CA TYR A 284 -27.39 4.25 -7.36
C TYR A 284 -27.64 5.10 -8.62
N GLY A 285 -28.70 5.91 -8.59
CA GLY A 285 -29.19 6.67 -9.73
C GLY A 285 -28.43 7.98 -9.92
N SER A 286 -27.53 8.00 -10.91
CA SER A 286 -26.88 9.18 -11.57
C SER A 286 -26.13 10.23 -10.74
N GLY A 287 -26.43 10.41 -9.46
CA GLY A 287 -26.01 11.55 -8.65
C GLY A 287 -26.67 12.87 -9.06
N VAL A 288 -26.37 13.93 -8.32
CA VAL A 288 -26.62 15.33 -8.73
C VAL A 288 -25.42 15.80 -9.55
N ASP A 289 -25.65 16.23 -10.79
CA ASP A 289 -24.59 16.74 -11.66
C ASP A 289 -24.30 18.22 -11.31
N LEU A 290 -23.12 18.48 -10.76
CA LEU A 290 -22.74 19.79 -10.24
C LEU A 290 -22.36 20.78 -11.34
N ASP A 291 -22.13 20.30 -12.57
CA ASP A 291 -21.75 21.16 -13.70
C ASP A 291 -22.96 21.71 -14.46
N THR A 292 -24.18 21.34 -14.05
CA THR A 292 -25.43 21.83 -14.65
C THR A 292 -25.74 23.27 -14.24
N GLU A 293 -26.25 24.06 -15.19
CA GLU A 293 -26.57 25.47 -14.95
C GLU A 293 -27.69 25.63 -13.91
N GLU A 294 -28.60 24.67 -13.82
CA GLU A 294 -29.66 24.56 -12.81
C GLU A 294 -29.07 24.47 -11.40
N VAL A 295 -28.09 23.59 -11.18
CA VAL A 295 -27.45 23.41 -9.86
C VAL A 295 -26.56 24.61 -9.52
N ALA A 296 -25.88 25.20 -10.50
CA ALA A 296 -25.14 26.46 -10.32
C ALA A 296 -26.08 27.64 -9.94
N LYS A 297 -27.24 27.78 -10.59
CA LYS A 297 -28.30 28.75 -10.23
C LYS A 297 -28.89 28.47 -8.86
N GLN A 298 -29.02 27.20 -8.46
CA GLN A 298 -29.59 26.80 -7.18
C GLN A 298 -28.62 27.00 -5.99
N TYR A 299 -27.30 26.93 -6.21
CA TYR A 299 -26.26 26.91 -5.16
C TYR A 299 -25.07 27.83 -5.45
N GLY A 300 -25.34 29.13 -5.62
CA GLY A 300 -24.32 30.17 -5.75
C GLY A 300 -23.70 30.62 -4.41
N LEU A 301 -22.94 31.72 -4.44
CA LEU A 301 -22.30 32.38 -3.27
C LEU A 301 -23.24 32.63 -2.08
N SER A 302 -24.53 32.79 -2.33
CA SER A 302 -25.56 33.03 -1.32
C SER A 302 -26.18 31.76 -0.73
N ARG A 303 -25.76 30.58 -1.19
CA ARG A 303 -26.17 29.26 -0.66
C ARG A 303 -25.19 28.14 -1.08
N PRO A 304 -23.98 28.06 -0.48
CA PRO A 304 -22.96 27.09 -0.89
C PRO A 304 -23.44 25.63 -0.83
N TYR A 305 -23.08 24.83 -1.84
CA TYR A 305 -23.60 23.48 -2.04
C TYR A 305 -23.33 22.57 -0.83
N LEU A 306 -22.06 22.41 -0.45
CA LEU A 306 -21.64 21.49 0.62
C LEU A 306 -22.24 21.87 1.98
N LEU A 307 -22.27 23.18 2.31
CA LEU A 307 -22.88 23.70 3.53
C LEU A 307 -24.37 23.34 3.67
N ASN A 308 -25.12 23.39 2.55
CA ASN A 308 -26.58 23.26 2.53
C ASN A 308 -27.07 21.83 2.25
N VAL A 309 -26.29 21.00 1.54
CA VAL A 309 -26.65 19.62 1.21
C VAL A 309 -26.03 18.61 2.19
N HIS A 310 -24.77 18.81 2.60
CA HIS A 310 -24.02 17.84 3.42
C HIS A 310 -23.80 18.27 4.88
N GLY A 311 -24.53 19.27 5.35
CA GLY A 311 -24.51 19.65 6.76
C GLY A 311 -25.75 20.41 7.17
N LYS A 312 -25.74 20.88 8.42
CA LYS A 312 -26.84 21.63 9.01
C LYS A 312 -26.32 22.59 10.06
N ILE A 313 -26.99 23.72 10.22
CA ILE A 313 -26.79 24.60 11.36
C ILE A 313 -27.49 23.98 12.58
N VAL A 314 -26.77 23.84 13.68
CA VAL A 314 -27.26 23.29 14.95
C VAL A 314 -27.01 24.30 16.06
N THR A 315 -28.08 24.71 16.74
CA THR A 315 -28.00 25.53 17.96
C THR A 315 -27.46 24.67 19.11
N LYS A 316 -26.45 25.15 19.82
CA LYS A 316 -25.84 24.48 20.98
C LYS A 316 -25.75 25.43 22.18
N GLY A 317 -26.00 24.87 23.37
CA GLY A 317 -25.98 25.62 24.63
C GLY A 317 -27.22 26.49 24.86
N LYS A 318 -27.34 27.03 26.07
CA LYS A 318 -28.47 27.88 26.49
C LYS A 318 -28.46 29.28 25.86
N ASN A 319 -27.32 29.70 25.32
CA ASN A 319 -27.11 31.05 24.78
C ASN A 319 -27.66 31.22 23.35
N GLY A 320 -28.03 30.12 22.67
CA GLY A 320 -28.48 30.16 21.28
C GLY A 320 -27.36 30.11 20.24
N ASP A 321 -26.13 29.77 20.62
CA ASP A 321 -24.97 29.73 19.73
C ASP A 321 -25.17 28.71 18.60
N THR A 322 -25.23 29.18 17.35
CA THR A 322 -25.39 28.33 16.17
C THR A 322 -24.03 27.92 15.60
N LYS A 323 -23.81 26.62 15.45
CA LYS A 323 -22.64 26.06 14.74
C LYS A 323 -23.08 25.16 13.59
N TRP A 324 -22.38 25.21 12.46
CA TRP A 324 -22.56 24.23 11.38
C TRP A 324 -21.92 22.88 11.75
N GLU A 325 -22.61 21.77 11.46
CA GLU A 325 -22.06 20.42 11.58
C GLU A 325 -22.35 19.59 10.32
N PRO A 326 -21.36 18.81 9.83
CA PRO A 326 -21.54 17.93 8.68
C PRO A 326 -22.47 16.76 9.00
N ASN A 327 -23.15 16.24 7.98
CA ASN A 327 -24.11 15.14 8.11
C ASN A 327 -23.39 13.78 8.29
N LYS A 328 -23.06 13.48 9.55
CA LYS A 328 -22.37 12.24 9.98
C LYS A 328 -23.06 10.92 9.57
N LYS A 329 -24.31 10.95 9.08
CA LYS A 329 -25.04 9.74 8.65
C LYS A 329 -24.86 9.37 7.18
N THR A 330 -24.68 10.37 6.30
CA THR A 330 -24.57 10.15 4.85
C THR A 330 -23.13 10.19 4.36
N GLY A 331 -22.28 10.95 5.05
CA GLY A 331 -21.05 11.46 4.46
C GLY A 331 -21.34 12.44 3.31
N CYS A 332 -20.31 12.71 2.52
CA CYS A 332 -20.39 13.32 1.20
C CYS A 332 -19.50 12.50 0.27
N VAL A 333 -20.02 12.11 -0.89
CA VAL A 333 -19.31 11.31 -1.89
C VAL A 333 -19.44 12.01 -3.24
N LEU A 334 -18.37 12.68 -3.65
CA LEU A 334 -18.27 13.26 -4.98
C LEU A 334 -17.59 12.27 -5.93
N ARG A 335 -17.97 12.30 -7.21
CA ARG A 335 -17.41 11.48 -8.29
C ARG A 335 -16.95 12.36 -9.42
N VAL A 336 -15.68 12.24 -9.81
CA VAL A 336 -15.15 12.77 -11.07
C VAL A 336 -15.31 11.69 -12.14
N SER A 337 -15.97 12.04 -13.23
CA SER A 337 -16.29 11.13 -14.33
C SER A 337 -15.63 11.59 -15.63
N ILE A 338 -14.67 10.81 -16.10
CA ILE A 338 -13.94 10.96 -17.36
C ILE A 338 -14.81 10.41 -18.50
N ARG A 339 -14.76 10.96 -19.72
CA ARG A 339 -15.45 10.35 -20.88
C ARG A 339 -14.62 9.17 -21.39
N GLY A 340 -15.28 8.16 -21.96
CA GLY A 340 -14.58 6.97 -22.48
C GLY A 340 -13.52 7.29 -23.52
N ALA A 341 -13.75 8.29 -24.38
CA ALA A 341 -12.78 8.70 -25.40
C ALA A 341 -11.50 9.34 -24.81
N ASP A 342 -11.60 10.14 -23.74
CA ASP A 342 -10.42 10.71 -23.08
C ASP A 342 -9.63 9.64 -22.31
N TRP A 343 -10.33 8.64 -21.77
CA TRP A 343 -9.70 7.49 -21.11
C TRP A 343 -9.01 6.56 -22.10
N GLU A 344 -9.63 6.28 -23.26
CA GLU A 344 -9.01 5.51 -24.33
C GLU A 344 -7.75 6.22 -24.87
N GLN A 345 -7.81 7.54 -25.11
CA GLN A 345 -6.61 8.33 -25.49
C GLN A 345 -5.48 8.28 -24.44
N PHE A 346 -5.82 8.20 -23.16
CA PHE A 346 -4.83 8.02 -22.09
C PHE A 346 -4.19 6.62 -22.11
N VAL A 347 -4.98 5.56 -22.33
CA VAL A 347 -4.47 4.19 -22.49
C VAL A 347 -3.58 4.08 -23.74
N ASP A 348 -4.05 4.59 -24.88
CA ASP A 348 -3.30 4.63 -26.14
C ASP A 348 -1.95 5.35 -25.96
N ALA A 349 -1.93 6.48 -25.23
CA ALA A 349 -0.70 7.23 -24.94
C ALA A 349 0.27 6.47 -24.01
N VAL A 350 -0.24 5.72 -23.02
CA VAL A 350 0.59 4.86 -22.14
C VAL A 350 1.19 3.70 -22.92
N GLU A 351 0.44 3.08 -23.85
CA GLU A 351 0.94 2.01 -24.72
C GLU A 351 1.98 2.54 -25.72
N GLN A 352 1.72 3.65 -26.42
CA GLN A 352 2.68 4.28 -27.33
C GLN A 352 3.99 4.65 -26.60
N TYR A 353 3.90 5.24 -25.40
CA TYR A 353 5.09 5.64 -24.64
C TYR A 353 5.96 4.43 -24.25
N ARG A 354 5.35 3.30 -23.89
CA ARG A 354 6.06 2.04 -23.66
C ARG A 354 6.78 1.55 -24.91
N GLU A 355 6.11 1.54 -26.07
CA GLU A 355 6.72 1.14 -27.34
C GLU A 355 7.92 2.05 -27.72
N GLU A 356 7.85 3.35 -27.44
CA GLU A 356 8.94 4.29 -27.69
C GLU A 356 10.16 4.00 -26.79
N GLN A 357 9.94 3.66 -25.51
CA GLN A 357 11.02 3.30 -24.59
C GLN A 357 11.64 1.91 -24.88
N GLU A 358 10.84 0.92 -25.30
CA GLU A 358 11.36 -0.37 -25.79
C GLU A 358 12.21 -0.21 -27.07
N GLN A 359 11.79 0.67 -27.98
CA GLN A 359 12.57 1.01 -29.18
C GLN A 359 13.86 1.77 -28.83
N SER A 360 13.79 2.73 -27.91
CA SER A 360 14.93 3.52 -27.43
C SER A 360 16.00 2.65 -26.75
N SER A 361 15.59 1.80 -25.80
CA SER A 361 16.48 0.86 -25.12
C SER A 361 17.08 -0.17 -26.09
N THR A 362 16.30 -0.69 -27.04
CA THR A 362 16.78 -1.56 -28.12
C THR A 362 17.81 -0.86 -29.02
N ALA A 363 17.61 0.43 -29.34
CA ALA A 363 18.55 1.22 -30.13
C ALA A 363 19.85 1.51 -29.37
N MET A 364 19.77 1.79 -28.07
CA MET A 364 20.94 1.97 -27.20
C MET A 364 21.74 0.67 -27.08
N ALA A 365 21.08 -0.47 -26.84
CA ALA A 365 21.72 -1.79 -26.75
C ALA A 365 22.45 -2.17 -28.07
N ARG A 366 21.82 -1.92 -29.23
CA ARG A 366 22.44 -2.09 -30.55
C ARG A 366 23.65 -1.17 -30.76
N THR A 367 23.63 0.04 -30.19
CA THR A 367 24.72 1.02 -30.28
C THR A 367 25.90 0.64 -29.41
N MET A 368 25.67 0.25 -28.15
CA MET A 368 26.72 -0.27 -27.26
C MET A 368 27.36 -1.54 -27.82
N SER A 369 26.56 -2.46 -28.37
CA SER A 369 27.06 -3.67 -29.04
C SER A 369 28.03 -3.36 -30.20
N LYS A 370 27.69 -2.37 -31.04
CA LYS A 370 28.59 -1.87 -32.12
C LYS A 370 29.87 -1.22 -31.59
N GLN A 371 29.81 -0.48 -30.48
CA GLN A 371 31.01 0.09 -29.87
C GLN A 371 31.94 -0.99 -29.32
N LEU A 372 31.39 -2.00 -28.65
CA LEU A 372 32.15 -3.15 -28.15
C LEU A 372 32.79 -3.96 -29.29
N SER A 373 32.08 -4.22 -30.39
CA SER A 373 32.64 -4.93 -31.54
C SER A 373 33.78 -4.15 -32.22
N ASN A 374 33.67 -2.82 -32.32
CA ASN A 374 34.70 -1.99 -32.95
C ASN A 374 35.96 -1.89 -32.08
N ASN A 375 35.80 -1.75 -30.75
CA ASN A 375 36.93 -1.67 -29.83
C ASN A 375 37.73 -2.99 -29.79
N PHE A 376 37.07 -4.14 -29.91
CA PHE A 376 37.74 -5.45 -29.92
C PHE A 376 38.58 -5.72 -31.17
N VAL A 377 38.28 -5.07 -32.31
CA VAL A 377 39.07 -5.19 -33.54
C VAL A 377 40.31 -4.28 -33.50
N SER A 378 40.21 -3.10 -32.88
CA SER A 378 41.26 -2.07 -32.90
C SER A 378 42.45 -2.33 -31.94
N SER A 379 42.35 -3.29 -31.01
CA SER A 379 43.38 -3.55 -29.99
C SER A 379 44.37 -4.68 -30.32
N SER A 380 44.33 -5.24 -31.54
CA SER A 380 45.14 -6.40 -31.94
C SER A 380 46.46 -6.06 -32.64
N ALA A 381 46.74 -4.76 -32.85
CA ALA A 381 47.84 -4.29 -33.69
C ALA A 381 48.65 -3.14 -33.05
N GLN A 382 49.32 -3.43 -31.92
CA GLN A 382 50.44 -2.61 -31.46
C GLN A 382 51.58 -3.51 -30.95
N GLU A 383 52.77 -3.34 -31.54
CA GLU A 383 53.96 -4.10 -31.21
C GLU A 383 54.56 -3.64 -29.88
N VAL A 384 54.94 -4.60 -29.03
CA VAL A 384 55.81 -4.34 -27.87
C VAL A 384 57.12 -5.06 -28.10
N SER A 385 58.07 -4.38 -28.74
CA SER A 385 59.47 -4.79 -28.71
C SER A 385 60.13 -4.23 -27.44
N ILE A 386 60.80 -5.07 -26.66
CA ILE A 386 61.84 -4.63 -25.70
C ILE A 386 62.77 -5.80 -25.34
N LEU A 387 64.06 -5.55 -25.60
CA LEU A 387 65.30 -6.09 -25.03
C LEU A 387 65.40 -7.58 -24.59
N THR A 388 66.41 -8.24 -25.17
CA THR A 388 66.97 -9.51 -24.71
C THR A 388 68.15 -9.30 -23.75
N SER A 389 68.32 -10.23 -22.80
CA SER A 389 69.60 -10.82 -22.31
C SER A 389 69.52 -11.21 -20.83
N GLY A 390 70.21 -12.30 -20.44
CA GLY A 390 70.23 -12.78 -19.05
C GLY A 390 70.33 -14.30 -18.91
N LYS A 391 71.51 -14.88 -19.18
CA LYS A 391 71.76 -16.32 -18.99
C LYS A 391 71.78 -16.69 -17.50
N ARG A 392 71.05 -17.75 -17.11
CA ARG A 392 71.43 -18.68 -16.02
C ARG A 392 70.78 -20.06 -16.23
N ALA A 393 71.23 -21.05 -15.47
CA ALA A 393 71.23 -22.46 -15.88
C ALA A 393 70.13 -23.33 -15.27
N ARG A 394 70.00 -24.55 -15.84
CA ARG A 394 69.09 -25.64 -15.46
C ARG A 394 68.94 -25.88 -13.95
N SER A 395 67.71 -26.18 -13.57
CA SER A 395 67.40 -27.24 -12.59
C SER A 395 66.17 -28.00 -13.10
N ASP A 396 66.32 -29.29 -13.43
CA ASP A 396 65.25 -30.10 -14.00
C ASP A 396 64.26 -30.58 -12.92
N SER A 397 62.99 -30.18 -13.02
CA SER A 397 61.89 -30.76 -12.23
C SER A 397 60.60 -30.82 -13.05
N LEU A 398 60.26 -32.02 -13.53
CA LEU A 398 59.07 -32.28 -14.37
C LEU A 398 57.77 -32.19 -13.57
N ALA A 399 57.16 -31.00 -13.52
CA ALA A 399 55.79 -30.80 -13.07
C ALA A 399 54.86 -30.58 -14.27
N LYS A 400 53.87 -31.46 -14.47
CA LYS A 400 52.83 -31.27 -15.48
C LYS A 400 51.86 -30.18 -15.02
N THR A 401 51.83 -29.04 -15.70
CA THR A 401 50.76 -28.05 -15.53
C THR A 401 49.39 -28.68 -15.85
N PRO A 402 48.40 -28.61 -14.95
CA PRO A 402 47.03 -28.97 -15.29
C PRO A 402 46.45 -27.97 -16.31
N PRO A 403 45.40 -28.33 -17.07
CA PRO A 403 44.74 -27.39 -17.97
C PRO A 403 44.17 -26.20 -17.18
N ARG A 404 44.18 -25.02 -17.80
CA ARG A 404 43.42 -23.87 -17.28
C ARG A 404 41.94 -24.20 -17.36
N ASN A 405 41.37 -24.68 -16.26
CA ASN A 405 39.92 -24.75 -16.10
C ASN A 405 39.35 -23.33 -16.29
N ALA A 406 38.43 -23.17 -17.24
CA ALA A 406 37.66 -21.95 -17.34
C ALA A 406 36.92 -21.73 -16.02
N ILE A 407 36.90 -20.48 -15.53
CA ILE A 407 36.18 -20.12 -14.31
C ILE A 407 34.69 -20.32 -14.56
N ARG A 408 34.19 -21.51 -14.21
CA ARG A 408 32.75 -21.72 -14.04
C ARG A 408 32.36 -20.97 -12.79
N LEU A 409 31.65 -19.86 -12.98
CA LEU A 409 30.93 -19.21 -11.89
C LEU A 409 30.09 -20.28 -11.16
N PRO A 410 30.09 -20.31 -9.81
CA PRO A 410 29.33 -21.30 -9.06
C PRO A 410 27.83 -21.19 -9.35
N PRO A 411 27.02 -22.22 -9.01
CA PRO A 411 25.57 -22.18 -9.14
C PRO A 411 24.97 -21.16 -8.17
N MET A 412 25.01 -19.90 -8.58
CA MET A 412 24.53 -18.72 -7.87
C MET A 412 23.10 -18.95 -7.34
N TRP A 413 22.95 -18.90 -6.01
CA TRP A 413 21.64 -18.79 -5.37
C TRP A 413 20.91 -17.61 -5.99
N LYS A 414 19.73 -17.86 -6.57
CA LYS A 414 18.97 -16.83 -7.28
C LYS A 414 18.02 -16.16 -6.32
N SER A 415 18.18 -14.86 -6.14
CA SER A 415 17.09 -14.01 -5.67
C SER A 415 15.84 -14.27 -6.52
N PRO A 416 14.63 -14.26 -5.92
CA PRO A 416 13.38 -14.15 -6.68
C PRO A 416 13.43 -12.93 -7.61
N GLN A 417 12.56 -12.82 -8.61
CA GLN A 417 12.48 -11.56 -9.38
C GLN A 417 11.76 -10.49 -8.56
N GLN A 418 12.29 -9.26 -8.54
CA GLN A 418 11.81 -8.16 -7.68
C GLN A 418 10.28 -7.97 -7.77
N HIS A 419 9.72 -7.82 -8.97
CA HIS A 419 8.28 -7.63 -9.17
C HIS A 419 7.40 -8.75 -8.57
N VAL A 420 7.92 -9.98 -8.45
CA VAL A 420 7.22 -11.12 -7.85
C VAL A 420 7.16 -10.99 -6.33
N VAL A 421 8.21 -10.42 -5.71
CA VAL A 421 8.24 -10.08 -4.28
C VAL A 421 7.23 -8.96 -4.01
N GLU A 422 7.26 -7.91 -4.82
CA GLU A 422 6.42 -6.73 -4.67
C GLU A 422 4.92 -7.05 -4.84
N GLU A 423 4.55 -7.82 -5.87
CA GLU A 423 3.17 -8.29 -6.06
C GLU A 423 2.70 -9.19 -4.90
N GLY A 424 3.58 -10.07 -4.39
CA GLY A 424 3.23 -11.00 -3.31
C GLY A 424 2.99 -10.33 -1.96
N LEU A 425 3.73 -9.26 -1.64
CA LEU A 425 3.53 -8.50 -0.41
C LEU A 425 2.20 -7.72 -0.43
N ALA A 426 1.86 -7.10 -1.56
CA ALA A 426 0.67 -6.26 -1.71
C ALA A 426 -0.67 -6.99 -1.45
N GLN A 427 -0.76 -8.28 -1.80
CA GLN A 427 -2.02 -9.06 -1.70
C GLN A 427 -2.41 -9.45 -0.25
N GLY A 428 -1.52 -9.27 0.74
CA GLY A 428 -1.71 -9.77 2.10
C GLY A 428 -2.53 -8.91 3.07
N GLY A 429 -2.80 -7.63 2.80
CA GLY A 429 -2.94 -6.61 3.85
C GLY A 429 -4.28 -5.84 4.06
N ARG A 430 -5.48 -6.43 3.91
CA ARG A 430 -6.77 -5.67 4.06
C ARG A 430 -7.93 -6.46 4.72
N MET A 431 -8.66 -5.85 5.69
CA MET A 431 -10.10 -6.07 6.08
C MET A 431 -10.59 -5.08 7.19
N GLU A 432 -11.92 -4.94 7.42
CA GLU A 432 -12.58 -3.93 8.29
C GLU A 432 -13.62 -4.48 9.33
N ASN A 433 -13.90 -3.69 10.40
CA ASN A 433 -15.16 -3.41 11.18
C ASN A 433 -16.32 -4.46 11.32
N LYS A 434 -17.18 -4.54 12.37
CA LYS A 434 -17.33 -3.98 13.76
C LYS A 434 -18.49 -4.70 14.52
N PRO A 435 -18.56 -4.74 15.88
CA PRO A 435 -19.04 -5.94 16.58
C PRO A 435 -19.78 -5.76 17.96
N VAL A 436 -19.93 -6.85 18.77
CA VAL A 436 -20.44 -6.91 20.18
C VAL A 436 -19.87 -8.14 20.97
N VAL A 437 -19.55 -8.00 22.27
CA VAL A 437 -19.10 -9.01 23.30
C VAL A 437 -20.18 -9.29 24.39
N PRO A 438 -20.10 -10.23 25.40
CA PRO A 438 -18.96 -10.87 26.13
C PRO A 438 -19.01 -12.44 26.12
N ASN A 439 -18.96 -13.32 27.15
CA ASN A 439 -18.68 -13.32 28.61
C ASN A 439 -18.01 -14.67 29.02
N ASP A 440 -17.78 -14.92 30.34
CA ASP A 440 -16.75 -15.86 30.85
C ASP A 440 -17.16 -16.98 31.84
N VAL A 441 -16.54 -18.15 31.63
CA VAL A 441 -16.32 -19.37 32.47
C VAL A 441 -15.02 -20.00 31.88
N PRO A 442 -14.21 -20.83 32.57
CA PRO A 442 -13.19 -21.64 31.87
C PRO A 442 -13.86 -22.57 30.85
N PHE A 443 -13.71 -22.25 29.56
CA PHE A 443 -14.47 -22.89 28.49
C PHE A 443 -13.70 -24.05 27.86
N ALA A 444 -14.37 -25.20 27.73
CA ALA A 444 -14.06 -26.17 26.69
C ALA A 444 -14.70 -25.65 25.39
N ILE A 445 -13.95 -24.92 24.58
CA ILE A 445 -14.43 -24.29 23.35
C ILE A 445 -14.30 -25.30 22.21
N GLN A 446 -15.42 -25.69 21.59
CA GLN A 446 -15.39 -26.45 20.34
C GLN A 446 -15.29 -25.50 19.13
N GLY A 447 -14.54 -25.88 18.11
CA GLY A 447 -14.32 -25.06 16.91
C GLY A 447 -13.66 -25.84 15.78
N LEU A 448 -13.15 -25.11 14.79
CA LEU A 448 -12.23 -25.62 13.78
C LEU A 448 -10.81 -25.15 14.09
N PHE A 449 -9.83 -26.03 13.90
CA PHE A 449 -8.43 -25.67 13.94
C PHE A 449 -7.83 -25.67 12.53
N ALA A 450 -7.12 -24.61 12.17
CA ALA A 450 -6.34 -24.49 10.94
C ALA A 450 -4.88 -24.22 11.28
N ILE A 451 -3.96 -24.96 10.66
CA ILE A 451 -2.51 -24.76 10.89
C ILE A 451 -1.98 -23.59 10.04
N ILE A 452 -0.98 -22.87 10.54
CA ILE A 452 -0.19 -21.94 9.74
C ILE A 452 0.96 -22.78 9.13
N PRO A 453 0.97 -23.03 7.81
CA PRO A 453 2.01 -23.84 7.18
C PRO A 453 3.36 -23.12 7.21
N GLN A 454 4.46 -23.89 7.27
CA GLN A 454 5.81 -23.36 7.10
C GLN A 454 6.31 -23.73 5.70
N LEU A 455 6.19 -22.80 4.74
CA LEU A 455 6.60 -23.00 3.35
C LEU A 455 7.95 -22.31 3.07
N ASP A 456 8.67 -22.76 2.05
CA ASP A 456 9.83 -22.01 1.53
C ASP A 456 9.37 -20.75 0.77
N ILE A 457 10.13 -19.66 0.87
CA ILE A 457 9.77 -18.37 0.26
C ILE A 457 9.61 -18.45 -1.26
N GLN A 458 10.36 -19.32 -1.96
CA GLN A 458 10.25 -19.50 -3.40
C GLN A 458 8.92 -20.17 -3.77
N VAL A 459 8.39 -21.06 -2.91
CA VAL A 459 7.06 -21.70 -3.10
C VAL A 459 5.94 -20.67 -2.93
N ILE A 460 6.06 -19.78 -1.95
CA ILE A 460 5.14 -18.65 -1.77
C ILE A 460 5.17 -17.73 -2.99
N LEU A 461 6.36 -17.26 -3.38
CA LEU A 461 6.51 -16.27 -4.44
C LEU A 461 6.11 -16.80 -5.83
N SER A 462 6.42 -18.08 -6.12
CA SER A 462 6.05 -18.71 -7.41
C SER A 462 4.56 -18.98 -7.59
N ASN A 463 3.74 -18.89 -6.54
CA ASN A 463 2.31 -19.18 -6.60
C ASN A 463 1.48 -18.11 -5.90
N LYS A 464 0.80 -17.27 -6.69
CA LYS A 464 -0.06 -16.17 -6.21
C LYS A 464 -1.14 -16.60 -5.21
N SER A 465 -1.63 -17.85 -5.29
CA SER A 465 -2.60 -18.38 -4.31
C SER A 465 -2.01 -18.69 -2.93
N LEU A 466 -0.68 -18.69 -2.78
CA LEU A 466 0.04 -18.89 -1.52
C LEU A 466 0.65 -17.60 -0.95
N GLN A 467 0.67 -16.50 -1.71
CA GLN A 467 1.21 -15.20 -1.26
C GLN A 467 0.40 -14.60 -0.09
N ARG A 468 -0.90 -14.94 0.00
CA ARG A 468 -1.75 -14.69 1.17
C ARG A 468 -2.11 -16.01 1.85
N LEU A 469 -2.03 -16.05 3.19
CA LEU A 469 -2.50 -17.19 3.98
C LEU A 469 -4.03 -17.34 3.87
N ASP A 470 -4.49 -18.37 3.16
CA ASP A 470 -5.88 -18.81 3.17
C ASP A 470 -6.07 -19.99 4.14
N LEU A 471 -6.54 -19.66 5.34
CA LEU A 471 -6.84 -20.63 6.41
C LEU A 471 -7.82 -21.73 5.97
N SER A 472 -8.63 -21.54 4.93
CA SER A 472 -9.58 -22.55 4.47
C SER A 472 -8.93 -23.77 3.82
N ASN A 473 -7.74 -23.60 3.22
CA ASN A 473 -6.97 -24.71 2.64
C ASN A 473 -6.20 -25.51 3.71
N HIS A 474 -5.98 -24.90 4.88
CA HIS A 474 -5.18 -25.42 6.00
C HIS A 474 -6.01 -25.82 7.23
N ILE A 475 -7.34 -25.94 7.11
CA ILE A 475 -8.19 -26.55 8.15
C ILE A 475 -7.74 -28.00 8.36
N VAL A 476 -7.31 -28.31 9.58
CA VAL A 476 -6.98 -29.68 9.99
C VAL A 476 -8.27 -30.45 10.28
N GLY A 477 -9.18 -29.85 11.06
CA GLY A 477 -10.47 -30.43 11.37
C GLY A 477 -11.15 -29.81 12.60
N PRO A 478 -12.24 -30.44 13.08
CA PRO A 478 -12.88 -30.08 14.34
C PRO A 478 -11.95 -30.28 15.54
N ALA A 479 -11.96 -29.35 16.47
CA ALA A 479 -11.05 -29.30 17.60
C ALA A 479 -11.74 -28.77 18.86
N MET A 480 -11.15 -29.07 20.02
CA MET A 480 -11.49 -28.52 21.32
C MET A 480 -10.29 -27.75 21.87
N LEU A 481 -10.54 -26.54 22.35
CA LEU A 481 -9.58 -25.69 23.04
C LEU A 481 -10.05 -25.49 24.48
N MET A 482 -9.27 -25.98 25.44
CA MET A 482 -9.47 -25.70 26.86
C MET A 482 -8.56 -24.54 27.25
N VAL A 483 -9.13 -23.44 27.75
CA VAL A 483 -8.35 -22.26 28.16
C VAL A 483 -9.12 -21.49 29.25
N ASN A 484 -8.38 -20.96 30.22
CA ASN A 484 -8.93 -20.04 31.21
C ASN A 484 -8.37 -18.64 30.96
N PHE A 485 -9.25 -17.66 30.75
CA PHE A 485 -8.89 -16.25 30.56
C PHE A 485 -9.05 -15.42 31.85
N GLY A 486 -9.59 -16.03 32.92
CA GLY A 486 -9.92 -15.34 34.18
C GLY A 486 -8.97 -15.60 35.36
N SER A 487 -8.10 -16.61 35.26
CA SER A 487 -7.07 -16.89 36.28
C SER A 487 -5.73 -16.25 35.90
N GLY A 488 -5.11 -15.52 36.83
CA GLY A 488 -3.73 -15.04 36.64
C GLY A 488 -2.73 -16.19 36.46
N GLU A 489 -2.99 -17.35 37.06
CA GLU A 489 -2.19 -18.58 36.94
C GLU A 489 -2.07 -19.12 35.50
N SER A 490 -2.93 -18.68 34.57
CA SER A 490 -2.87 -19.05 33.16
C SER A 490 -2.42 -17.92 32.24
N GLU A 491 -2.27 -16.68 32.72
CA GLU A 491 -1.77 -15.57 31.88
C GLU A 491 -0.23 -15.70 31.76
N LEU A 492 0.24 -16.12 30.58
CA LEU A 492 1.67 -16.24 30.25
C LEU A 492 2.32 -14.88 29.98
N GLY A 493 1.52 -13.85 29.64
CA GLY A 493 2.02 -12.49 29.45
C GLY A 493 1.01 -11.53 28.84
N ILE A 494 1.27 -10.24 29.00
CA ILE A 494 0.48 -9.14 28.43
C ILE A 494 1.38 -8.33 27.48
N GLY A 495 1.19 -8.51 26.18
CA GLY A 495 1.70 -7.58 25.17
C GLY A 495 0.77 -6.37 25.00
N ALA A 496 1.19 -5.34 24.29
CA ALA A 496 0.46 -4.06 24.19
C ALA A 496 -0.97 -4.16 23.61
N PHE A 497 -1.29 -5.24 22.88
CA PHE A 497 -2.60 -5.49 22.25
C PHE A 497 -3.03 -6.97 22.23
N LYS A 498 -2.19 -7.87 22.78
CA LYS A 498 -2.43 -9.32 22.89
C LYS A 498 -2.21 -9.76 24.34
N THR A 499 -3.05 -10.65 24.85
CA THR A 499 -2.74 -11.46 26.05
C THR A 499 -2.44 -12.89 25.63
N ALA A 500 -1.39 -13.47 26.19
CA ALA A 500 -1.02 -14.87 25.99
C ALA A 500 -1.47 -15.70 27.20
N HIS A 501 -2.10 -16.84 26.97
CA HIS A 501 -2.64 -17.70 28.02
C HIS A 501 -2.21 -19.16 27.81
N LYS A 502 -1.92 -19.89 28.88
CA LYS A 502 -1.71 -21.34 28.80
C LYS A 502 -3.06 -22.02 28.56
N GLY A 503 -3.14 -22.83 27.51
CA GLY A 503 -4.30 -23.63 27.17
C GLY A 503 -3.92 -25.03 26.72
N ARG A 504 -4.92 -25.79 26.28
CA ARG A 504 -4.77 -27.14 25.76
C ARG A 504 -5.60 -27.34 24.50
N LEU A 505 -4.96 -27.71 23.41
CA LEU A 505 -5.59 -28.10 22.16
C LEU A 505 -5.82 -29.61 22.11
N SER A 506 -6.91 -30.05 21.50
CA SER A 506 -7.16 -31.46 21.18
C SER A 506 -8.03 -31.55 19.93
N LEU A 507 -7.65 -32.41 18.97
CA LEU A 507 -8.42 -32.65 17.75
C LEU A 507 -9.51 -33.70 18.01
N LEU A 508 -10.67 -33.55 17.37
CA LEU A 508 -11.87 -34.35 17.61
C LEU A 508 -12.13 -35.39 16.50
N GLY A 509 -11.08 -35.79 15.78
CA GLY A 509 -11.13 -36.77 14.71
C GLY A 509 -9.74 -37.08 14.17
N GLU A 510 -9.66 -38.08 13.28
CA GLU A 510 -8.43 -38.41 12.55
C GLU A 510 -8.07 -37.30 11.55
N PHE A 511 -6.77 -37.11 11.32
CA PHE A 511 -6.21 -36.11 10.42
C PHE A 511 -4.94 -36.65 9.78
N ASP A 512 -4.64 -36.16 8.58
CA ASP A 512 -3.45 -36.52 7.82
C ASP A 512 -2.24 -35.70 8.32
N LYS A 513 -1.25 -36.38 8.92
CA LYS A 513 -0.01 -35.75 9.40
C LYS A 513 0.92 -35.29 8.29
N GLU A 514 0.97 -36.01 7.18
CA GLU A 514 1.83 -35.69 6.04
C GLU A 514 1.34 -34.42 5.32
N ARG A 515 0.01 -34.23 5.29
CA ARG A 515 -0.63 -33.00 4.80
C ARG A 515 -0.42 -31.77 5.69
N PHE A 516 -0.22 -31.95 7.00
CA PHE A 516 -0.14 -30.85 7.98
C PHE A 516 1.20 -30.86 8.76
N PRO A 517 2.34 -30.65 8.08
CA PRO A 517 3.67 -30.68 8.71
C PRO A 517 3.77 -29.64 9.83
N GLY A 518 4.45 -30.02 10.91
CA GLY A 518 4.62 -29.20 12.11
C GLY A 518 3.45 -29.24 13.10
N ILE A 519 2.32 -29.88 12.77
CA ILE A 519 1.18 -29.98 13.70
C ILE A 519 1.52 -30.74 14.99
N ASP A 520 2.45 -31.69 14.92
CA ASP A 520 2.86 -32.46 16.09
C ASP A 520 3.46 -31.60 17.20
N TYR A 521 4.11 -30.47 16.88
CA TYR A 521 4.59 -29.51 17.90
C TYR A 521 3.46 -28.82 18.68
N LEU A 522 2.22 -28.83 18.17
CA LEU A 522 1.02 -28.29 18.83
C LEU A 522 0.19 -29.35 19.57
N LEU A 523 0.52 -30.64 19.38
CA LEU A 523 -0.18 -31.79 19.96
C LEU A 523 0.70 -32.61 20.92
N ASP A 524 2.02 -32.45 20.82
CA ASP A 524 3.00 -32.93 21.81
C ASP A 524 2.79 -32.27 23.19
N ARG A 525 3.50 -32.76 24.22
CA ARG A 525 3.36 -32.33 25.62
C ARG A 525 1.92 -32.43 26.12
N LYS A 526 1.16 -33.40 25.59
CA LYS A 526 -0.27 -33.64 25.84
C LYS A 526 -1.21 -32.57 25.22
N GLY A 527 -0.71 -31.77 24.28
CA GLY A 527 -1.44 -30.70 23.60
C GLY A 527 -1.41 -29.35 24.34
N GLU A 528 -0.40 -29.09 25.18
CA GLU A 528 -0.25 -27.78 25.82
C GLU A 528 0.15 -26.71 24.79
N VAL A 529 -0.61 -25.61 24.74
CA VAL A 529 -0.46 -24.54 23.75
C VAL A 529 -0.50 -23.16 24.40
N CYS A 530 0.18 -22.20 23.79
CA CYS A 530 0.01 -20.77 24.06
C CYS A 530 -1.18 -20.25 23.24
N VAL A 531 -2.15 -19.64 23.92
CA VAL A 531 -3.40 -19.13 23.35
C VAL A 531 -3.38 -17.60 23.40
N LYS A 532 -3.20 -16.96 22.26
CA LYS A 532 -3.16 -15.50 22.14
C LYS A 532 -4.52 -14.93 21.74
N GLN A 533 -4.94 -13.91 22.48
CA GLN A 533 -6.20 -13.19 22.33
C GLN A 533 -5.93 -11.69 22.19
N PHE A 534 -6.52 -11.05 21.17
CA PHE A 534 -6.44 -9.60 21.00
C PHE A 534 -7.39 -8.85 21.94
N TYR A 535 -6.94 -7.70 22.44
CA TYR A 535 -7.74 -6.80 23.26
C TYR A 535 -7.54 -5.33 22.87
N THR A 536 -8.39 -4.46 23.42
CA THR A 536 -8.29 -3.01 23.31
C THR A 536 -8.54 -2.37 24.69
N HIS A 537 -8.00 -1.18 24.92
CA HIS A 537 -8.26 -0.42 26.14
C HIS A 537 -9.54 0.40 25.97
N LYS A 538 -10.53 0.19 26.85
CA LYS A 538 -11.70 1.09 26.96
C LYS A 538 -11.64 1.78 28.33
N GLN A 539 -12.05 3.04 28.40
CA GLN A 539 -12.29 3.67 29.71
C GLN A 539 -13.60 3.13 30.29
N ASN A 540 -13.57 2.72 31.57
CA ASN A 540 -14.76 2.39 32.33
C ASN A 540 -15.48 3.67 32.81
N GLY A 541 -16.61 3.52 33.51
CA GLY A 541 -17.40 4.65 34.04
C GLY A 541 -16.69 5.53 35.08
N GLN A 542 -15.49 5.17 35.52
CA GLN A 542 -14.63 5.94 36.43
C GLN A 542 -13.43 6.58 35.69
N GLY A 543 -13.30 6.40 34.38
CA GLY A 543 -12.17 6.86 33.57
C GLY A 543 -10.95 5.93 33.56
N HIS A 544 -10.93 4.88 34.38
CA HIS A 544 -9.86 3.87 34.39
C HIS A 544 -9.87 3.07 33.09
N GLN A 545 -8.70 2.85 32.48
CA GLN A 545 -8.57 1.97 31.32
C GLN A 545 -8.70 0.50 31.76
N VAL A 546 -9.58 -0.25 31.11
CA VAL A 546 -9.75 -1.70 31.30
C VAL A 546 -9.44 -2.44 30.00
N LYS A 547 -8.78 -3.61 30.10
CA LYS A 547 -8.61 -4.55 28.98
C LYS A 547 -10.01 -5.05 28.58
N VAL A 548 -10.40 -4.87 27.32
CA VAL A 548 -11.63 -5.43 26.75
C VAL A 548 -11.28 -6.18 25.48
N ARG A 549 -11.68 -7.45 25.40
CA ARG A 549 -11.46 -8.32 24.23
C ARG A 549 -11.85 -7.60 22.92
N LEU A 550 -11.06 -7.76 21.85
CA LEU A 550 -11.55 -7.42 20.51
C LEU A 550 -12.75 -8.29 20.19
N GLU A 551 -13.72 -7.71 19.49
CA GLU A 551 -15.05 -8.30 19.39
C GLU A 551 -15.29 -8.76 17.94
N LYS A 552 -15.68 -10.04 17.78
CA LYS A 552 -16.01 -10.73 16.52
C LYS A 552 -15.04 -10.41 15.37
N ASP A 553 -15.51 -9.78 14.31
CA ASP A 553 -14.80 -9.60 13.05
C ASP A 553 -13.50 -8.76 13.22
N LEU A 554 -13.45 -7.87 14.22
CA LEU A 554 -12.21 -7.15 14.55
C LEU A 554 -11.14 -8.07 15.17
N GLU A 555 -11.53 -9.05 15.98
CA GLU A 555 -10.62 -10.07 16.49
C GLU A 555 -10.17 -10.97 15.34
N TYR A 556 -11.11 -11.45 14.52
CA TYR A 556 -10.81 -12.33 13.38
C TYR A 556 -9.86 -11.68 12.37
N ASN A 557 -10.10 -10.43 11.97
CA ASN A 557 -9.24 -9.72 11.04
C ASN A 557 -7.82 -9.53 11.60
N LYS A 558 -7.69 -9.20 12.90
CA LYS A 558 -6.39 -9.10 13.56
C LYS A 558 -5.68 -10.45 13.68
N ILE A 559 -6.41 -11.52 14.01
CA ILE A 559 -5.88 -12.89 14.08
C ILE A 559 -5.44 -13.40 12.69
N GLN A 560 -6.21 -13.14 11.62
CA GLN A 560 -5.80 -13.48 10.25
C GLN A 560 -4.52 -12.76 9.83
N MET A 561 -4.43 -11.47 10.17
CA MET A 561 -3.27 -10.63 9.87
C MET A 561 -2.03 -11.11 10.61
N GLU A 562 -2.16 -11.41 11.92
CA GLU A 562 -1.09 -11.97 12.75
C GLU A 562 -0.63 -13.36 12.24
N ALA A 563 -1.57 -14.21 11.84
CA ALA A 563 -1.27 -15.50 11.24
C ALA A 563 -0.49 -15.36 9.91
N ASN A 564 -0.81 -14.34 9.11
CA ASN A 564 -0.08 -14.02 7.88
C ASN A 564 1.31 -13.41 8.15
N VAL A 565 1.48 -12.65 9.25
CA VAL A 565 2.79 -12.19 9.74
C VAL A 565 3.66 -13.38 10.16
N HIS A 566 3.12 -14.32 10.95
CA HIS A 566 3.82 -15.52 11.38
C HIS A 566 4.23 -16.42 10.21
N TYR A 567 3.30 -16.63 9.27
CA TYR A 567 3.51 -17.37 8.02
C TYR A 567 4.71 -16.84 7.23
N TRP A 568 4.71 -15.55 6.88
CA TRP A 568 5.81 -14.94 6.14
C TRP A 568 7.11 -14.88 6.95
N SER A 569 7.04 -14.66 8.27
CA SER A 569 8.24 -14.59 9.12
C SER A 569 8.96 -15.94 9.24
N ALA A 570 8.22 -17.05 9.30
CA ALA A 570 8.77 -18.39 9.22
C ALA A 570 9.49 -18.63 7.89
N SER A 571 8.85 -18.29 6.76
CA SER A 571 9.43 -18.44 5.42
C SER A 571 10.67 -17.55 5.18
N LEU A 572 10.67 -16.32 5.71
CA LEU A 572 11.80 -15.38 5.60
C LEU A 572 12.99 -15.78 6.48
N ILE A 573 12.78 -16.43 7.64
CA ILE A 573 13.88 -17.03 8.42
C ILE A 573 14.40 -18.30 7.74
N ASN A 574 13.52 -19.17 7.22
CA ASN A 574 13.92 -20.37 6.47
C ASN A 574 14.75 -20.01 5.22
N MET A 575 14.37 -18.95 4.49
CA MET A 575 15.16 -18.37 3.41
C MET A 575 16.59 -18.02 3.84
N GLY A 576 16.75 -17.45 5.04
CA GLY A 576 18.04 -17.11 5.62
C GLY A 576 18.94 -18.33 5.83
N TYR A 577 18.39 -19.43 6.35
CA TYR A 577 19.12 -20.71 6.44
C TYR A 577 19.42 -21.33 5.07
N SER A 578 18.49 -21.25 4.10
CA SER A 578 18.74 -21.69 2.73
C SER A 578 19.90 -20.92 2.08
N TYR A 579 20.07 -19.63 2.41
CA TYR A 579 21.24 -18.85 2.00
C TYR A 579 22.51 -19.25 2.78
N ALA A 580 22.43 -19.46 4.09
CA ALA A 580 23.55 -19.93 4.90
C ALA A 580 24.09 -21.31 4.44
N ALA A 581 23.20 -22.25 4.13
CA ALA A 581 23.54 -23.55 3.59
C ALA A 581 24.16 -23.46 2.19
N ALA A 582 23.68 -22.52 1.34
CA ALA A 582 24.30 -22.26 0.04
C ALA A 582 25.72 -21.67 0.18
N CYS A 583 25.95 -20.78 1.15
CA CYS A 583 27.28 -20.30 1.51
C CYS A 583 28.20 -21.44 1.98
N GLN A 584 27.74 -22.31 2.90
CA GLN A 584 28.51 -23.46 3.39
C GLN A 584 28.80 -24.52 2.31
N ALA A 585 27.97 -24.59 1.26
CA ALA A 585 28.17 -25.52 0.14
C ALA A 585 29.21 -25.04 -0.89
N ASP A 586 29.57 -23.75 -0.89
CA ASP A 586 30.64 -23.23 -1.73
C ASP A 586 31.99 -23.39 -1.01
N ALA A 587 32.84 -24.28 -1.52
CA ALA A 587 34.16 -24.58 -0.96
C ALA A 587 35.18 -23.42 -1.05
N THR A 588 34.81 -22.29 -1.66
CA THR A 588 35.58 -21.04 -1.63
C THR A 588 35.10 -20.04 -0.57
N TRP A 589 33.95 -20.32 0.06
CA TRP A 589 33.38 -19.46 1.10
C TRP A 589 34.13 -19.60 2.43
N PRO A 590 34.24 -18.52 3.24
CA PRO A 590 34.80 -18.62 4.58
C PRO A 590 34.03 -19.63 5.45
N VAL A 591 34.75 -20.38 6.28
CA VAL A 591 34.13 -21.19 7.35
C VAL A 591 33.44 -20.23 8.36
N PRO A 592 32.24 -20.56 8.89
CA PRO A 592 31.66 -19.82 10.01
C PRO A 592 32.65 -19.65 11.17
N PHE A 593 32.69 -18.46 11.76
CA PHE A 593 33.57 -18.16 12.91
C PHE A 593 33.01 -18.69 14.24
N SER A 594 31.78 -19.20 14.23
CA SER A 594 31.00 -19.77 15.33
C SER A 594 30.03 -20.80 14.76
N ASP A 595 29.48 -21.68 15.60
CA ASP A 595 28.31 -22.48 15.24
C ASP A 595 27.13 -21.57 14.84
N ILE A 596 26.41 -21.98 13.79
CA ILE A 596 25.24 -21.26 13.27
C ILE A 596 24.05 -21.52 14.20
N PRO A 597 23.45 -20.51 14.87
CA PRO A 597 22.30 -20.70 15.75
C PRO A 597 21.13 -21.34 15.02
N GLN A 598 20.54 -22.39 15.60
CA GLN A 598 19.45 -23.17 14.98
C GLN A 598 18.07 -22.69 15.48
N LEU A 599 17.77 -21.42 15.22
CA LEU A 599 16.53 -20.74 15.64
C LEU A 599 15.39 -20.99 14.63
N ARG A 600 14.18 -21.31 15.10
CA ARG A 600 12.97 -21.34 14.25
C ARG A 600 11.81 -20.59 14.88
N TYR A 601 10.84 -20.17 14.07
CA TYR A 601 9.56 -19.78 14.62
C TYR A 601 8.80 -20.98 15.20
N VAL A 602 8.03 -20.74 16.25
CA VAL A 602 7.11 -21.73 16.85
C VAL A 602 6.15 -22.30 15.80
N ALA A 603 5.74 -23.55 15.98
CA ALA A 603 4.57 -24.04 15.27
C ALA A 603 3.34 -23.23 15.71
N ALA A 604 2.43 -22.92 14.78
CA ALA A 604 1.30 -22.05 15.05
C ALA A 604 0.07 -22.42 14.20
N GLY A 605 -1.09 -21.93 14.62
CA GLY A 605 -2.36 -22.10 13.93
C GLY A 605 -3.44 -21.16 14.45
N VAL A 606 -4.61 -21.18 13.81
CA VAL A 606 -5.77 -20.38 14.18
C VAL A 606 -6.91 -21.29 14.62
N PHE A 607 -7.48 -21.01 15.80
CA PHE A 607 -8.68 -21.66 16.30
C PHE A 607 -9.91 -20.78 16.05
N LEU A 608 -10.92 -21.33 15.37
CA LEU A 608 -12.11 -20.64 14.91
C LEU A 608 -13.36 -21.18 15.60
N VAL A 609 -14.03 -20.34 16.38
CA VAL A 609 -15.27 -20.70 17.09
C VAL A 609 -16.46 -20.34 16.21
N LEU A 610 -17.08 -21.35 15.59
CA LEU A 610 -18.27 -21.15 14.78
C LEU A 610 -19.49 -20.82 15.64
N LYS A 611 -20.43 -20.05 15.09
CA LYS A 611 -21.70 -19.71 15.73
C LYS A 611 -22.67 -20.89 15.70
N GLU A 612 -23.37 -21.16 16.79
CA GLU A 612 -24.39 -22.20 16.88
C GLU A 612 -25.42 -22.12 15.73
N GLY A 613 -25.78 -23.28 15.19
CA GLY A 613 -26.69 -23.42 14.05
C GLY A 613 -26.04 -23.36 12.66
N SER A 614 -24.73 -23.05 12.53
CA SER A 614 -24.03 -23.14 11.24
C SER A 614 -23.66 -24.60 10.88
N ASN A 615 -24.66 -25.40 10.52
CA ASN A 615 -24.54 -26.86 10.26
C ASN A 615 -23.71 -27.26 9.01
N GLU A 616 -22.92 -26.36 8.41
CA GLU A 616 -22.05 -26.68 7.27
C GLU A 616 -20.62 -26.19 7.43
N LEU A 617 -19.66 -27.12 7.58
CA LEU A 617 -18.23 -26.88 7.33
C LEU A 617 -17.96 -26.37 5.89
N LYS A 618 -18.88 -26.61 4.95
CA LYS A 618 -18.69 -26.36 3.51
C LYS A 618 -18.50 -24.90 3.12
N ARG A 619 -18.68 -23.93 4.03
CA ARG A 619 -18.55 -22.49 3.74
C ARG A 619 -17.95 -21.70 4.91
N LEU A 620 -16.62 -21.75 5.08
CA LEU A 620 -15.92 -20.65 5.77
C LEU A 620 -16.20 -19.29 5.10
N ASN A 621 -16.40 -19.29 3.78
CA ASN A 621 -16.85 -18.14 2.97
C ASN A 621 -18.34 -17.78 3.22
N GLY A 622 -18.79 -17.77 4.48
CA GLY A 622 -20.17 -17.47 4.88
C GLY A 622 -20.55 -17.84 6.32
N ALA A 623 -19.82 -18.76 6.96
CA ALA A 623 -20.01 -19.07 8.38
C ALA A 623 -19.56 -17.89 9.27
N GLN A 624 -20.41 -17.48 10.22
CA GLN A 624 -20.06 -16.41 11.15
C GLN A 624 -19.10 -16.95 12.22
N VAL A 625 -17.82 -16.59 12.11
CA VAL A 625 -16.83 -16.76 13.19
C VAL A 625 -17.24 -15.87 14.36
N SER A 626 -17.47 -16.49 15.52
CA SER A 626 -17.94 -15.80 16.73
C SER A 626 -16.80 -15.28 17.61
N ARG A 627 -15.68 -16.01 17.63
CA ARG A 627 -14.44 -15.79 18.39
C ARG A 627 -13.30 -16.46 17.61
N SER A 628 -12.09 -15.92 17.71
CA SER A 628 -10.89 -16.52 17.10
C SER A 628 -9.66 -16.32 17.98
N PHE A 629 -8.76 -17.32 17.97
CA PHE A 629 -7.53 -17.29 18.76
C PHE A 629 -6.34 -17.73 17.91
N LEU A 630 -5.17 -17.16 18.19
CA LEU A 630 -3.90 -17.61 17.63
C LEU A 630 -3.32 -18.61 18.62
N ILE A 631 -2.95 -19.78 18.13
CA ILE A 631 -2.49 -20.93 18.91
C ILE A 631 -1.04 -21.20 18.53
N GLU A 632 -0.18 -21.36 19.52
CA GLU A 632 1.26 -21.56 19.33
C GLU A 632 1.80 -22.67 20.24
N GLU A 633 2.92 -23.25 19.83
CA GLU A 633 3.76 -24.13 20.63
C GLU A 633 4.22 -23.42 21.91
N VAL A 634 4.11 -24.07 23.08
CA VAL A 634 4.61 -23.49 24.34
C VAL A 634 6.14 -23.51 24.35
N ILE A 635 6.73 -22.32 24.20
CA ILE A 635 8.15 -22.09 24.44
C ILE A 635 8.47 -22.52 25.89
N PRO A 636 9.43 -23.45 26.11
CA PRO A 636 9.80 -23.90 27.44
C PRO A 636 10.82 -22.95 28.09
N GLY A 637 10.78 -22.86 29.42
CA GLY A 637 11.67 -22.00 30.21
C GLY A 637 11.02 -20.66 30.55
N ASP A 638 11.58 -19.98 31.56
CA ASP A 638 11.06 -18.72 32.09
C ASP A 638 11.72 -17.49 31.43
N ASP A 639 12.91 -17.66 30.84
CA ASP A 639 13.73 -16.61 30.23
C ASP A 639 13.25 -16.26 28.81
N PHE A 640 12.17 -15.46 28.72
CA PHE A 640 11.70 -14.92 27.44
C PHE A 640 12.51 -13.67 27.05
N VAL A 641 13.40 -13.83 26.08
CA VAL A 641 14.33 -12.81 25.59
C VAL A 641 13.75 -12.08 24.38
N LYS A 642 13.89 -10.75 24.36
CA LYS A 642 13.72 -9.95 23.14
C LYS A 642 15.09 -9.60 22.58
N TYR A 643 15.41 -10.12 21.39
CA TYR A 643 16.72 -10.00 20.77
C TYR A 643 16.87 -8.69 19.98
N VAL A 644 15.81 -8.28 19.26
CA VAL A 644 15.76 -7.11 18.36
C VAL A 644 14.36 -6.50 18.42
N HIS A 645 14.23 -5.18 18.26
CA HIS A 645 12.96 -4.44 18.28
C HIS A 645 12.59 -3.91 16.88
N ASN A 646 11.32 -3.95 16.50
CA ASN A 646 10.78 -3.40 15.24
C ASN A 646 11.02 -1.89 15.01
N SER A 647 11.69 -1.19 15.94
CA SER A 647 12.01 0.24 15.85
C SER A 647 13.51 0.55 15.75
N CYS A 648 14.39 -0.46 15.93
CA CYS A 648 15.84 -0.27 15.89
C CYS A 648 16.57 -1.53 15.40
N ALA A 649 17.44 -1.39 14.39
CA ALA A 649 18.24 -2.49 13.85
C ALA A 649 19.51 -2.81 14.69
N THR A 650 19.35 -2.91 16.01
CA THR A 650 20.41 -3.20 17.00
C THR A 650 19.96 -4.28 17.98
N PRO A 651 20.88 -4.92 18.74
CA PRO A 651 20.48 -5.81 19.82
C PRO A 651 19.74 -5.04 20.92
N GLU A 652 18.71 -5.67 21.52
CA GLU A 652 18.07 -5.18 22.75
C GLU A 652 18.75 -5.75 24.03
N ILE A 653 19.58 -6.80 23.88
CA ILE A 653 20.41 -7.41 24.94
C ILE A 653 21.89 -6.99 24.80
N GLY A 654 22.61 -6.96 25.93
CA GLY A 654 24.02 -6.55 26.00
C GLY A 654 25.01 -7.68 25.63
N PRO A 655 26.27 -7.36 25.25
CA PRO A 655 27.29 -8.35 24.92
C PRO A 655 27.66 -9.34 26.04
N GLU A 656 27.29 -9.03 27.28
CA GLU A 656 27.41 -9.87 28.47
C GLU A 656 26.34 -10.98 28.57
N ASP A 657 25.28 -10.92 27.77
CA ASP A 657 24.21 -11.92 27.72
C ASP A 657 24.66 -13.16 26.90
N SER A 658 24.43 -14.35 27.44
CA SER A 658 24.71 -15.62 26.74
C SER A 658 23.97 -15.77 25.40
N ASP A 659 22.86 -15.08 25.23
CA ASP A 659 22.04 -15.09 24.02
C ASP A 659 22.39 -13.97 23.02
N PHE A 660 23.34 -13.08 23.34
CA PHE A 660 23.83 -12.03 22.43
C PHE A 660 24.28 -12.54 21.05
N PRO A 661 24.99 -13.69 20.91
CA PRO A 661 25.34 -14.23 19.60
C PRO A 661 24.13 -14.59 18.72
N LYS A 662 22.97 -14.90 19.32
CA LYS A 662 21.70 -15.08 18.60
C LYS A 662 21.17 -13.74 18.09
N ALA A 663 21.24 -12.68 18.90
CA ALA A 663 20.84 -11.34 18.48
C ALA A 663 21.70 -10.83 17.30
N GLU A 664 23.02 -11.03 17.34
CA GLU A 664 23.90 -10.72 16.20
C GLU A 664 23.52 -11.52 14.94
N PHE A 665 23.30 -12.83 15.08
CA PHE A 665 22.90 -13.68 13.96
C PHE A 665 21.55 -13.26 13.35
N LEU A 666 20.59 -12.90 14.19
CA LEU A 666 19.27 -12.41 13.78
C LEU A 666 19.35 -11.07 13.05
N LEU A 667 20.18 -10.13 13.51
CA LEU A 667 20.46 -8.88 12.79
C LEU A 667 21.08 -9.14 11.42
N ALA A 668 21.99 -10.11 11.31
CA ALA A 668 22.56 -10.52 10.04
C ALA A 668 21.50 -11.15 9.12
N MET A 669 20.52 -11.89 9.65
CA MET A 669 19.37 -12.37 8.89
C MET A 669 18.47 -11.23 8.39
N GLN A 670 18.32 -10.13 9.12
CA GLN A 670 17.67 -8.92 8.58
C GLN A 670 18.43 -8.38 7.36
N HIS A 671 19.77 -8.33 7.43
CA HIS A 671 20.61 -7.90 6.31
C HIS A 671 20.48 -8.85 5.10
N VAL A 672 20.52 -10.17 5.32
CA VAL A 672 20.27 -11.20 4.28
C VAL A 672 18.93 -10.94 3.60
N GLN A 673 17.84 -10.80 4.36
CA GLN A 673 16.51 -10.56 3.81
C GLN A 673 16.45 -9.23 3.04
N TYR A 674 16.94 -8.14 3.65
CA TYR A 674 16.93 -6.80 3.07
C TYR A 674 17.66 -6.74 1.72
N GLU A 675 18.90 -7.23 1.63
CA GLU A 675 19.66 -7.17 0.37
C GLU A 675 19.17 -8.21 -0.66
N LYS A 676 18.86 -9.45 -0.24
CA LYS A 676 18.46 -10.50 -1.20
C LYS A 676 17.05 -10.33 -1.74
N LEU A 677 16.20 -9.54 -1.07
CA LEU A 677 14.86 -9.15 -1.49
C LEU A 677 14.79 -7.66 -1.91
N TYR A 678 15.85 -7.12 -2.52
CA TYR A 678 15.84 -5.81 -3.19
C TYR A 678 15.40 -4.63 -2.32
N ARG A 679 15.68 -4.70 -1.00
CA ARG A 679 15.29 -3.68 -0.02
C ARG A 679 13.77 -3.49 0.06
N THR A 680 13.00 -4.55 -0.17
CA THR A 680 11.52 -4.57 -0.10
C THR A 680 10.97 -5.06 1.25
N VAL A 681 11.62 -6.02 1.91
CA VAL A 681 11.11 -6.65 3.14
C VAL A 681 12.21 -7.27 4.01
N TYR A 682 12.04 -7.23 5.33
CA TYR A 682 12.81 -8.00 6.32
C TYR A 682 11.95 -8.32 7.57
N VAL A 683 12.38 -9.25 8.42
CA VAL A 683 11.72 -9.60 9.69
C VAL A 683 12.39 -8.88 10.85
N SER A 684 11.62 -8.42 11.82
CA SER A 684 12.07 -7.80 13.07
C SER A 684 11.17 -8.19 14.25
N ASP A 685 11.31 -7.50 15.38
CA ASP A 685 10.72 -7.86 16.68
C ASP A 685 11.04 -9.30 17.12
N PHE A 686 12.26 -9.77 16.84
CA PHE A 686 12.68 -11.13 17.21
C PHE A 686 12.67 -11.30 18.74
N GLN A 687 11.84 -12.21 19.22
CA GLN A 687 11.66 -12.52 20.64
C GLN A 687 11.24 -13.99 20.84
N GLY A 688 11.56 -14.57 22.00
CA GLY A 688 11.33 -15.98 22.31
C GLY A 688 12.32 -16.53 23.34
N SER A 689 12.59 -17.83 23.33
CA SER A 689 13.59 -18.44 24.23
C SER A 689 14.23 -19.68 23.63
N GLY A 690 15.47 -19.98 24.04
CA GLY A 690 16.25 -21.10 23.52
C GLY A 690 16.42 -21.00 22.00
N ASN A 691 15.81 -21.94 21.27
CA ASN A 691 15.83 -21.99 19.81
C ASN A 691 14.48 -21.63 19.16
N LEU A 692 13.53 -21.09 19.93
CA LEU A 692 12.16 -20.79 19.48
C LEU A 692 11.90 -19.28 19.47
N LEU A 693 11.36 -18.80 18.35
CA LEU A 693 10.94 -17.41 18.11
C LEU A 693 9.42 -17.31 18.01
N THR A 694 8.84 -16.19 18.42
CA THR A 694 7.41 -15.86 18.29
C THR A 694 7.23 -14.34 18.13
N ASP A 695 5.97 -13.88 17.95
CA ASP A 695 5.56 -12.46 17.88
C ASP A 695 6.44 -11.60 16.95
N ALA A 696 6.70 -12.13 15.76
CA ALA A 696 7.46 -11.44 14.71
C ALA A 696 6.77 -10.15 14.25
N GLN A 697 7.55 -9.27 13.63
CA GLN A 697 7.03 -8.22 12.75
C GLN A 697 7.69 -8.31 11.38
N VAL A 698 6.89 -8.39 10.31
CA VAL A 698 7.40 -8.20 8.94
C VAL A 698 7.44 -6.69 8.65
N MET A 699 8.62 -6.19 8.29
CA MET A 699 8.90 -4.79 7.99
C MET A 699 9.01 -4.64 6.47
N THR A 700 8.24 -3.74 5.85
CA THR A 700 8.23 -3.58 4.38
C THR A 700 8.61 -2.18 3.92
N SER A 701 9.13 -2.07 2.69
CA SER A 701 9.38 -0.80 2.03
C SER A 701 8.10 0.02 1.91
N PRO A 702 8.07 1.29 2.38
CA PRO A 702 6.91 2.16 2.23
C PRO A 702 6.54 2.49 0.78
N ALA A 703 7.42 2.19 -0.19
CA ALA A 703 7.09 2.28 -1.62
C ALA A 703 6.05 1.24 -2.06
N LEU A 704 5.85 0.17 -1.28
CA LEU A 704 4.86 -0.88 -1.54
C LEU A 704 3.51 -0.66 -0.82
N VAL A 705 3.41 0.42 -0.04
CA VAL A 705 2.22 0.76 0.74
C VAL A 705 1.35 1.73 -0.06
N GLU A 706 0.24 1.24 -0.62
CA GLU A 706 -0.86 2.12 -1.03
C GLU A 706 -1.29 2.99 0.16
N GLU A 707 -1.51 4.29 -0.08
CA GLU A 707 -1.72 5.27 0.98
C GLU A 707 -2.84 4.86 1.95
N ASN A 708 -2.47 4.72 3.23
CA ASN A 708 -3.31 4.29 4.36
C ASN A 708 -3.55 2.76 4.55
N THR A 709 -2.86 1.85 3.85
CA THR A 709 -2.96 0.40 4.16
C THR A 709 -1.66 -0.23 4.67
N SER A 710 -1.55 -0.37 6.00
CA SER A 710 -0.40 -1.03 6.65
C SER A 710 -0.35 -2.52 6.29
N MET A 711 0.56 -2.89 5.39
CA MET A 711 0.88 -4.29 5.13
C MET A 711 1.46 -4.93 6.40
N PHE A 712 1.15 -6.21 6.64
CA PHE A 712 1.69 -6.97 7.79
C PHE A 712 1.45 -6.33 9.18
N GLY A 713 0.41 -5.51 9.31
CA GLY A 713 -0.12 -5.03 10.59
C GLY A 713 0.51 -3.77 11.14
N ASP A 714 0.05 -3.40 12.35
CA ASP A 714 0.24 -2.07 12.94
C ASP A 714 1.68 -1.83 13.43
N GLY A 715 2.49 -2.89 13.56
CA GLY A 715 3.89 -2.79 13.96
C GLY A 715 4.87 -2.60 12.79
N ASN A 716 4.39 -2.55 11.54
CA ASN A 716 5.23 -2.26 10.38
C ASN A 716 5.59 -0.76 10.36
N VAL A 717 6.75 -0.40 10.91
CA VAL A 717 7.15 1.01 11.08
C VAL A 717 7.98 1.51 9.90
N ASP A 718 7.31 2.25 9.01
CA ASP A 718 7.86 3.06 7.91
C ASP A 718 9.25 3.67 8.18
N VAL A 719 9.39 4.32 9.34
CA VAL A 719 10.58 5.07 9.75
C VAL A 719 11.73 4.11 10.10
N ALA A 720 11.44 2.97 10.71
CA ALA A 720 12.44 1.95 11.01
C ALA A 720 12.87 1.20 9.73
N PHE A 721 11.98 1.00 8.75
CA PHE A 721 12.38 0.50 7.44
C PHE A 721 13.31 1.48 6.72
N LYS A 722 12.93 2.76 6.63
CA LYS A 722 13.74 3.83 6.01
C LYS A 722 15.08 4.04 6.71
N ASN A 723 15.14 3.85 8.04
CA ASN A 723 16.36 3.96 8.83
C ASN A 723 17.16 2.66 8.96
N PHE A 724 16.69 1.50 8.46
CA PHE A 724 17.39 0.22 8.64
C PHE A 724 18.86 0.28 8.20
N PRO A 725 19.21 0.80 7.00
CA PRO A 725 20.62 0.95 6.61
C PRO A 725 21.44 1.91 7.49
N ARG A 726 20.78 2.86 8.18
CA ARG A 726 21.42 3.87 9.04
C ARG A 726 21.63 3.38 10.47
N GLN A 727 20.81 2.43 10.91
CA GLN A 727 20.83 1.85 12.26
C GLN A 727 21.62 0.53 12.32
N HIS A 728 21.56 -0.27 11.26
CA HIS A 728 22.22 -1.57 11.20
C HIS A 728 23.74 -1.40 11.09
N VAL A 729 24.47 -1.97 12.04
CA VAL A 729 25.94 -2.06 12.03
C VAL A 729 26.31 -3.49 11.68
N CYS A 730 27.18 -3.71 10.69
CA CYS A 730 27.53 -5.07 10.31
C CYS A 730 28.37 -5.74 11.40
N ASN A 731 27.90 -6.87 11.87
CA ASN A 731 28.58 -7.74 12.82
C ASN A 731 29.37 -8.85 12.08
N PRO A 732 30.06 -9.77 12.78
CA PRO A 732 30.81 -10.84 12.12
C PRO A 732 29.93 -11.77 11.25
N TRP A 733 28.65 -11.98 11.59
CA TRP A 733 27.72 -12.75 10.76
C TRP A 733 27.38 -12.04 9.45
N CYS A 734 27.14 -10.72 9.46
CA CYS A 734 26.92 -9.95 8.23
C CYS A 734 28.11 -10.09 7.25
N ARG A 735 29.34 -10.03 7.79
CA ARG A 735 30.58 -10.22 7.02
C ARG A 735 30.74 -11.65 6.52
N TRP A 736 30.38 -12.65 7.34
CA TRP A 736 30.35 -14.05 6.90
C TRP A 736 29.34 -14.31 5.77
N PHE A 737 28.19 -13.60 5.76
CA PHE A 737 27.22 -13.64 4.67
C PHE A 737 27.63 -12.86 3.40
N GLY A 738 28.83 -12.25 3.40
CA GLY A 738 29.39 -11.52 2.26
C GLY A 738 28.94 -10.06 2.16
N PHE A 739 28.37 -9.49 3.23
CA PHE A 739 27.93 -8.10 3.26
C PHE A 739 28.95 -7.18 3.92
N ASN A 740 29.03 -5.95 3.42
CA ASN A 740 29.80 -4.86 4.00
C ASN A 740 28.86 -3.91 4.78
N ASP A 741 29.43 -3.00 5.58
CA ASP A 741 28.68 -1.90 6.18
C ASP A 741 28.03 -1.00 5.10
N PHE A 742 26.85 -0.46 5.39
CA PHE A 742 26.10 0.38 4.45
C PHE A 742 26.86 1.69 4.15
N VAL A 743 27.36 1.82 2.92
CA VAL A 743 28.00 3.04 2.45
C VAL A 743 26.93 4.10 2.21
N PHE A 744 27.06 5.23 2.91
CA PHE A 744 26.29 6.44 2.62
C PHE A 744 27.15 7.41 1.86
N ASP A 745 26.74 7.77 0.64
CA ASP A 745 27.19 9.01 0.03
C ASP A 745 26.62 10.17 0.85
N ASP A 746 27.50 10.94 1.53
CA ASP A 746 27.11 11.97 2.51
C ASP A 746 26.30 13.16 1.94
N LEU A 747 26.00 13.15 0.64
CA LEU A 747 25.28 14.19 -0.12
C LEU A 747 23.83 14.48 0.35
N TYR A 748 23.30 13.74 1.33
CA TYR A 748 21.93 13.90 1.86
C TYR A 748 21.87 13.95 3.41
N SER A 749 22.89 14.52 4.07
CA SER A 749 23.15 14.38 5.52
C SER A 749 22.64 15.52 6.44
N GLU A 750 21.36 15.92 6.36
CA GLU A 750 20.75 16.90 7.30
C GLU A 750 19.87 16.28 8.43
N THR A 751 20.11 15.03 8.84
CA THR A 751 19.35 14.38 9.93
C THR A 751 20.26 13.75 11.00
N PRO A 752 20.20 14.21 12.28
CA PRO A 752 21.03 13.66 13.37
C PRO A 752 20.77 12.19 13.69
N ARG A 753 21.79 11.49 14.21
CA ARG A 753 21.76 10.03 14.50
C ARG A 753 21.16 9.65 15.87
N ASP A 754 20.80 10.63 16.71
CA ASP A 754 20.75 10.43 18.17
C ASP A 754 19.44 9.84 18.75
N SER A 755 18.42 9.54 17.93
CA SER A 755 17.08 9.21 18.44
C SER A 755 16.92 7.81 19.07
N CYS A 756 17.88 6.91 18.89
CA CYS A 756 17.72 5.49 19.27
C CYS A 756 18.50 5.08 20.54
N PHE A 757 19.53 5.83 20.95
CA PHE A 757 20.32 5.51 22.14
C PHE A 757 19.57 5.88 23.44
N ARG A 758 18.71 4.97 23.91
CA ARG A 758 18.31 4.93 25.32
C ARG A 758 19.55 4.64 26.16
N LYS A 759 20.00 5.62 26.95
CA LYS A 759 21.02 5.37 27.98
C LYS A 759 20.52 4.27 28.93
N PRO A 760 21.36 3.29 29.30
CA PRO A 760 20.97 2.32 30.33
C PRO A 760 20.64 3.05 31.62
N LYS A 761 19.59 2.59 32.31
CA LYS A 761 19.32 3.01 33.68
C LYS A 761 20.25 2.23 34.60
N VAL A 762 21.12 2.97 35.29
CA VAL A 762 21.79 2.54 36.52
C VAL A 762 20.87 2.85 37.69
#